data_AF-A0A836C8H3-F1
#
_entry.id   AF-A0A836C8H3-F1
#
_cell.length_a   1.000
_cell.length_b   1.000
_cell.length_c   1.000
_cell.angle_alpha   90.00
_cell.angle_beta   90.00
_cell.angle_gamma   90.00
#
_symmetry.space_group_name_H-M   'P 1'
#
loop_
_entity.id
_entity.type
_entity.pdbx_description
1 polymer ?
#
loop_
_entity_poly.entity_id
_entity_poly.type
_entity_poly.pdbx_seq_one_letter_code
_entity_poly.pdbx_strand_id
1 'polypeptide(L)'
;MTGLDSHFIANEALDGGGAIFNSGNVTCDSSTFSNNSARDYGGVMVNNANATVVCASTTFTSNSATDYGGVMINNARATVHCISTAFISNSASSAGAISNTAALTLNGVSFSGNAADDTGGAIINNPDSTFSCADSDFIGNTAAGNGGAVGGSGGIYCSATNFTSNSAAAGCAVFIDAAQHNFNFSGCTFLGNTAGAGAGGAILQQGEGAMASALLAASTFEGNSAGCCYTAGYEAAAQYTCLDASAGYSTNWQCCSAGQYIGAGDSSALLCKTCFSDSLNCSGIAIGATVATLPLTRGHWRETLRQEAIRDCWNPDACAGGMAVAAGNALNYCADGYQGPWPSAAALAFTGVALLVAVLLLGAWLFASGRLEAGMRSAASKAAQFCLQLLRRLHIPVVVLTQFVRVTGVLLLTRYLQFLRALDFINLDLSWLAAPGCVASFNFFDRLLVSPLTPPVVAALIFTPRMVAARVIARDVNLVLVFAFLIFSEVSLTVFQTFACDATLPVAYLRADYSVRCYTPAHRAHMAYAAAMMLRRRGETLDAAAAASFLWRPYRAHAPYFGCAECARRLLLTGVLVFIAPGTAGQSAAACVFAFATSVAYDNVRPHRARADACPYIIGYVVIFVSMFAALLMQGAYLNDFSQAAVGGVLVALNALLVLLAVGQVCVEMRSEEWDWESSLKALAAQKSESTQGSEPAETALDT
;
A
#
# COMPACT_ATOMS: atom_id res chain seq x y z
N MET A 1 -31.61 53.50 -21.99
CA MET A 1 -31.21 54.17 -20.74
C MET A 1 -29.71 54.04 -20.59
N THR A 2 -28.99 55.13 -20.31
CA THR A 2 -27.56 55.08 -19.97
C THR A 2 -27.43 55.55 -18.53
N GLY A 3 -27.21 54.61 -17.61
CA GLY A 3 -26.88 54.88 -16.21
C GLY A 3 -25.37 54.83 -16.03
N LEU A 4 -24.76 55.99 -15.80
CA LEU A 4 -23.39 56.11 -15.32
C LEU A 4 -23.47 56.40 -13.81
N ASP A 5 -22.66 55.73 -12.99
CA ASP A 5 -22.55 55.98 -11.54
C ASP A 5 -23.90 55.97 -10.79
N SER A 6 -24.80 55.07 -11.17
CA SER A 6 -26.15 55.00 -10.60
C SER A 6 -26.24 53.95 -9.48
N HIS A 7 -27.02 54.25 -8.43
CA HIS A 7 -27.26 53.36 -7.30
C HIS A 7 -28.73 52.97 -7.21
N PHE A 8 -29.03 51.68 -7.39
CA PHE A 8 -30.38 51.12 -7.30
C PHE A 8 -30.42 50.17 -6.10
N ILE A 9 -31.09 50.61 -5.04
CA ILE A 9 -31.05 49.95 -3.73
C ILE A 9 -32.47 49.62 -3.27
N ALA A 10 -32.70 48.37 -2.86
CA ALA A 10 -33.96 47.94 -2.24
C ALA A 10 -35.21 48.20 -3.08
N ASN A 11 -35.10 48.12 -4.41
CA ASN A 11 -36.28 48.19 -5.28
C ASN A 11 -36.96 46.83 -5.35
N GLU A 12 -38.29 46.82 -5.28
CA GLU A 12 -39.11 45.61 -5.26
C GLU A 12 -40.17 45.66 -6.36
N ALA A 13 -40.33 44.55 -7.09
CA ALA A 13 -41.37 44.38 -8.10
C ALA A 13 -42.19 43.11 -7.89
N LEU A 14 -43.50 43.17 -8.20
CA LEU A 14 -44.40 42.03 -8.08
C LEU A 14 -44.26 41.00 -9.20
N ASP A 15 -43.75 41.37 -10.36
CA ASP A 15 -43.62 40.46 -11.50
C ASP A 15 -42.14 40.30 -11.87
N GLY A 16 -41.51 41.34 -12.42
CA GLY A 16 -40.07 41.27 -12.69
C GLY A 16 -39.39 42.61 -12.96
N GLY A 17 -38.06 42.59 -12.90
CA GLY A 17 -37.22 43.76 -13.12
C GLY A 17 -37.29 44.72 -11.94
N GLY A 18 -36.90 44.25 -10.75
CA GLY A 18 -37.01 44.99 -9.48
C GLY A 18 -36.53 46.44 -9.58
N ALA A 19 -35.48 46.70 -10.38
CA ALA A 19 -35.05 48.06 -10.71
C ALA A 19 -35.35 48.46 -12.17
N ILE A 20 -35.23 47.54 -13.12
CA ILE A 20 -35.23 47.84 -14.56
C ILE A 20 -36.05 46.82 -15.34
N PHE A 21 -37.10 47.28 -16.00
CA PHE A 21 -37.81 46.51 -17.03
C PHE A 21 -37.42 47.04 -18.42
N ASN A 22 -36.69 46.24 -19.19
CA ASN A 22 -36.03 46.69 -20.41
C ASN A 22 -36.60 46.05 -21.68
N SER A 23 -36.91 46.89 -22.67
CA SER A 23 -37.32 46.50 -24.02
C SER A 23 -36.48 47.20 -25.11
N GLY A 24 -35.32 47.76 -24.76
CA GLY A 24 -34.42 48.49 -25.66
C GLY A 24 -32.97 48.41 -25.21
N ASN A 25 -32.20 49.48 -25.44
CA ASN A 25 -30.78 49.51 -25.08
C ASN A 25 -30.56 50.09 -23.68
N VAL A 26 -29.87 49.34 -22.83
CA VAL A 26 -29.46 49.75 -21.48
C VAL A 26 -27.94 49.65 -21.36
N THR A 27 -27.33 50.71 -20.86
CA THR A 27 -25.93 50.70 -20.44
C THR A 27 -25.88 51.04 -18.96
N CYS A 28 -25.29 50.15 -18.18
CA CYS A 28 -24.96 50.33 -16.77
C CYS A 28 -23.43 50.42 -16.69
N ASP A 29 -22.91 51.60 -16.42
CA ASP A 29 -21.47 51.82 -16.26
C ASP A 29 -21.20 52.31 -14.84
N SER A 30 -20.24 51.68 -14.16
CA SER A 30 -19.79 52.06 -12.81
C SER A 30 -20.93 52.16 -11.79
N SER A 31 -21.97 51.35 -11.99
CA SER A 31 -23.22 51.41 -11.21
C SER A 31 -23.27 50.33 -10.12
N THR A 32 -24.16 50.51 -9.14
CA THR A 32 -24.38 49.53 -8.06
C THR A 32 -25.87 49.17 -7.95
N PHE A 33 -26.16 47.88 -7.91
CA PHE A 33 -27.49 47.33 -7.68
C PHE A 33 -27.45 46.44 -6.45
N SER A 34 -28.11 46.83 -5.37
CA SER A 34 -28.08 46.09 -4.11
C SER A 34 -29.43 45.87 -3.47
N ASN A 35 -29.68 44.66 -2.97
CA ASN A 35 -30.92 44.31 -2.26
C ASN A 35 -32.20 44.51 -3.08
N ASN A 36 -32.12 44.49 -4.42
CA ASN A 36 -33.32 44.58 -5.26
C ASN A 36 -33.97 43.20 -5.36
N SER A 37 -35.29 43.16 -5.38
CA SER A 37 -36.06 41.93 -5.41
C SER A 37 -37.19 41.95 -6.43
N ALA A 38 -37.54 40.77 -6.93
CA ALA A 38 -38.76 40.56 -7.69
C ALA A 38 -39.45 39.27 -7.24
N ARG A 39 -40.78 39.23 -7.31
CA ARG A 39 -41.51 37.98 -7.03
C ARG A 39 -41.18 36.94 -8.09
N ASP A 40 -41.38 37.21 -9.38
CA ASP A 40 -41.22 36.14 -10.37
C ASP A 40 -39.81 36.14 -10.98
N TYR A 41 -39.41 37.20 -11.68
CA TYR A 41 -38.25 37.15 -12.59
C TYR A 41 -37.33 38.36 -12.50
N GLY A 42 -36.01 38.15 -12.54
CA GLY A 42 -35.04 39.23 -12.70
C GLY A 42 -35.08 40.23 -11.54
N GLY A 43 -34.48 39.88 -10.41
CA GLY A 43 -34.49 40.69 -9.18
C GLY A 43 -34.00 42.13 -9.37
N VAL A 44 -33.20 42.36 -10.40
CA VAL A 44 -32.80 43.69 -10.86
C VAL A 44 -33.42 44.01 -12.22
N MET A 45 -33.21 43.15 -13.21
CA MET A 45 -33.48 43.46 -14.61
C MET A 45 -34.21 42.36 -15.36
N VAL A 46 -35.23 42.72 -16.13
CA VAL A 46 -35.84 41.85 -17.15
C VAL A 46 -35.57 42.43 -18.53
N ASN A 47 -34.95 41.64 -19.40
CA ASN A 47 -34.65 42.03 -20.78
C ASN A 47 -35.57 41.30 -21.75
N ASN A 48 -36.46 42.04 -22.42
CA ASN A 48 -37.36 41.51 -23.44
C ASN A 48 -36.67 41.37 -24.81
N ALA A 49 -37.36 40.75 -25.76
CA ALA A 49 -36.83 40.46 -27.08
C ALA A 49 -36.18 41.67 -27.76
N ASN A 50 -34.98 41.46 -28.32
CA ASN A 50 -34.13 42.44 -28.99
C ASN A 50 -33.53 43.55 -28.08
N ALA A 51 -33.65 43.44 -26.76
CA ALA A 51 -32.95 44.35 -25.85
C ALA A 51 -31.42 44.14 -25.94
N THR A 52 -30.67 45.22 -25.77
CA THR A 52 -29.20 45.17 -25.64
C THR A 52 -28.81 45.73 -24.28
N VAL A 53 -28.02 44.98 -23.51
CA VAL A 53 -27.52 45.40 -22.21
C VAL A 53 -26.01 45.39 -22.22
N VAL A 54 -25.41 46.48 -21.78
CA VAL A 54 -23.98 46.58 -21.51
C VAL A 54 -23.77 46.95 -20.05
N CYS A 55 -23.14 46.06 -19.29
CA CYS A 55 -22.72 46.32 -17.93
C CYS A 55 -21.19 46.46 -17.89
N ALA A 56 -20.67 47.61 -17.53
CA ALA A 56 -19.24 47.86 -17.36
C ALA A 56 -18.97 48.29 -15.92
N SER A 57 -17.95 47.70 -15.28
CA SER A 57 -17.50 48.12 -13.94
C SER A 57 -18.62 48.17 -12.89
N THR A 58 -19.65 47.34 -13.06
CA THR A 58 -20.90 47.40 -12.28
C THR A 58 -20.91 46.31 -11.21
N THR A 59 -21.57 46.56 -10.09
CA THR A 59 -21.70 45.58 -8.99
C THR A 59 -23.16 45.26 -8.70
N PHE A 60 -23.49 43.97 -8.67
CA PHE A 60 -24.80 43.42 -8.29
C PHE A 60 -24.65 42.60 -7.00
N THR A 61 -25.19 43.09 -5.88
CA THR A 61 -25.01 42.47 -4.57
C THR A 61 -26.34 42.16 -3.88
N SER A 62 -26.51 40.92 -3.40
CA SER A 62 -27.66 40.55 -2.57
C SER A 62 -29.02 40.81 -3.22
N ASN A 63 -29.11 40.69 -4.55
CA ASN A 63 -30.39 40.81 -5.26
C ASN A 63 -31.06 39.43 -5.37
N SER A 64 -32.39 39.41 -5.43
CA SER A 64 -33.14 38.14 -5.42
C SER A 64 -34.37 38.11 -6.33
N ALA A 65 -34.72 36.93 -6.81
CA ALA A 65 -35.99 36.64 -7.46
C ALA A 65 -36.57 35.34 -6.87
N THR A 66 -37.89 35.13 -6.89
CA THR A 66 -38.41 33.83 -6.42
C THR A 66 -38.16 32.75 -7.45
N ASP A 67 -38.40 33.00 -8.75
CA ASP A 67 -38.31 31.94 -9.76
C ASP A 67 -36.96 31.92 -10.48
N TYR A 68 -36.66 32.95 -11.28
CA TYR A 68 -35.51 32.91 -12.20
C TYR A 68 -34.70 34.20 -12.21
N GLY A 69 -33.37 34.05 -12.15
CA GLY A 69 -32.42 35.15 -12.34
C GLY A 69 -32.47 36.14 -11.19
N GLY A 70 -31.73 35.87 -10.11
CA GLY A 70 -31.68 36.75 -8.93
C GLY A 70 -31.25 38.18 -9.26
N VAL A 71 -30.57 38.37 -10.40
CA VAL A 71 -30.27 39.68 -10.97
C VAL A 71 -31.00 39.89 -12.28
N MET A 72 -30.77 39.04 -13.29
CA MET A 72 -31.24 39.28 -14.66
C MET A 72 -31.91 38.07 -15.28
N ILE A 73 -32.97 38.35 -16.04
CA ILE A 73 -33.48 37.46 -17.08
C ILE A 73 -33.18 38.04 -18.47
N ASN A 74 -32.66 37.19 -19.35
CA ASN A 74 -32.42 37.52 -20.75
C ASN A 74 -33.37 36.70 -21.64
N ASN A 75 -34.44 37.31 -22.13
CA ASN A 75 -35.44 36.65 -22.99
C ASN A 75 -34.99 36.58 -24.46
N ALA A 76 -35.53 35.61 -25.20
CA ALA A 76 -35.18 35.27 -26.57
C ALA A 76 -34.81 36.50 -27.45
N ARG A 77 -33.61 36.47 -28.03
CA ARG A 77 -32.97 37.51 -28.88
C ARG A 77 -32.40 38.75 -28.19
N ALA A 78 -32.42 38.86 -26.87
CA ALA A 78 -31.68 39.90 -26.20
C ALA A 78 -30.18 39.58 -26.07
N THR A 79 -29.35 40.62 -26.09
CA THR A 79 -27.89 40.53 -26.06
C THR A 79 -27.37 41.20 -24.81
N VAL A 80 -26.70 40.45 -23.96
CA VAL A 80 -26.11 40.96 -22.72
C VAL A 80 -24.59 40.85 -22.79
N HIS A 81 -23.91 41.97 -22.58
CA HIS A 81 -22.47 42.04 -22.48
C HIS A 81 -22.04 42.63 -21.14
N CYS A 82 -21.26 41.89 -20.36
CA CYS A 82 -20.72 42.39 -19.10
C CYS A 82 -19.18 42.40 -19.13
N ILE A 83 -18.57 43.50 -18.72
CA ILE A 83 -17.13 43.69 -18.61
C ILE A 83 -16.79 44.13 -17.20
N SER A 84 -15.80 43.50 -16.56
CA SER A 84 -15.30 43.91 -15.24
C SER A 84 -16.40 44.10 -14.19
N THR A 85 -17.40 43.23 -14.23
CA THR A 85 -18.64 43.33 -13.42
C THR A 85 -18.63 42.25 -12.33
N ALA A 86 -19.20 42.54 -11.17
CA ALA A 86 -19.28 41.60 -10.05
C ALA A 86 -20.73 41.25 -9.69
N PHE A 87 -21.00 39.96 -9.50
CA PHE A 87 -22.26 39.40 -9.03
C PHE A 87 -22.01 38.66 -7.72
N ILE A 88 -22.46 39.23 -6.61
CA ILE A 88 -22.10 38.78 -5.26
C ILE A 88 -23.36 38.43 -4.47
N SER A 89 -23.44 37.20 -3.98
CA SER A 89 -24.51 36.76 -3.05
C SER A 89 -25.93 37.00 -3.55
N ASN A 90 -26.17 36.86 -4.86
CA ASN A 90 -27.51 36.93 -5.44
C ASN A 90 -28.18 35.55 -5.38
N SER A 91 -29.52 35.53 -5.32
CA SER A 91 -30.26 34.27 -5.14
C SER A 91 -31.56 34.19 -5.93
N ALA A 92 -31.90 33.00 -6.42
CA ALA A 92 -33.23 32.68 -6.96
C ALA A 92 -33.54 31.18 -6.83
N SER A 93 -34.76 30.73 -7.12
CA SER A 93 -35.03 29.29 -7.23
C SER A 93 -34.14 28.66 -8.32
N SER A 94 -34.01 29.33 -9.47
CA SER A 94 -33.17 28.92 -10.58
C SER A 94 -32.35 30.10 -11.10
N ALA A 95 -31.07 29.88 -11.42
CA ALA A 95 -30.15 30.95 -11.82
C ALA A 95 -29.95 32.03 -10.74
N GLY A 96 -29.05 31.78 -9.78
CA GLY A 96 -28.84 32.69 -8.64
C GLY A 96 -28.50 34.12 -9.05
N ALA A 97 -27.91 34.34 -10.22
CA ALA A 97 -27.72 35.66 -10.81
C ALA A 97 -28.42 35.83 -12.18
N ILE A 98 -28.07 35.03 -13.19
CA ILE A 98 -28.49 35.30 -14.58
C ILE A 98 -29.17 34.06 -15.19
N SER A 99 -30.44 34.19 -15.57
CA SER A 99 -31.12 33.21 -16.42
C SER A 99 -31.07 33.68 -17.88
N ASN A 100 -30.37 32.93 -18.72
CA ASN A 100 -30.15 33.25 -20.13
C ASN A 100 -30.98 32.35 -21.05
N THR A 101 -31.72 32.95 -21.98
CA THR A 101 -32.40 32.26 -23.11
C THR A 101 -31.97 32.84 -24.47
N ALA A 102 -30.89 33.63 -24.51
CA ALA A 102 -30.39 34.28 -25.73
C ALA A 102 -28.85 34.39 -25.73
N ALA A 103 -28.26 35.53 -26.07
CA ALA A 103 -26.80 35.70 -26.14
C ALA A 103 -26.25 36.41 -24.89
N LEU A 104 -25.32 35.75 -24.20
CA LEU A 104 -24.63 36.26 -23.01
C LEU A 104 -23.12 36.22 -23.21
N THR A 105 -22.44 37.37 -23.11
CA THR A 105 -20.97 37.48 -23.24
C THR A 105 -20.38 38.18 -22.02
N LEU A 106 -19.50 37.48 -21.30
CA LEU A 106 -18.86 37.95 -20.07
C LEU A 106 -17.34 38.02 -20.24
N ASN A 107 -16.72 39.14 -19.84
CA ASN A 107 -15.27 39.30 -19.87
C ASN A 107 -14.76 39.96 -18.58
N GLY A 108 -13.81 39.34 -17.88
CA GLY A 108 -13.32 39.91 -16.62
C GLY A 108 -14.38 39.95 -15.52
N VAL A 109 -15.36 39.04 -15.53
CA VAL A 109 -16.51 39.08 -14.62
C VAL A 109 -16.29 38.14 -13.43
N SER A 110 -16.79 38.51 -12.25
CA SER A 110 -16.74 37.67 -11.04
C SER A 110 -18.13 37.32 -10.53
N PHE A 111 -18.41 36.03 -10.34
CA PHE A 111 -19.57 35.51 -9.62
C PHE A 111 -19.12 34.87 -8.31
N SER A 112 -19.52 35.47 -7.19
CA SER A 112 -19.11 35.01 -5.86
C SER A 112 -20.30 34.73 -4.95
N GLY A 113 -20.42 33.51 -4.45
CA GLY A 113 -21.41 33.14 -3.43
C GLY A 113 -22.86 33.28 -3.89
N ASN A 114 -23.15 33.21 -5.20
CA ASN A 114 -24.52 33.22 -5.69
C ASN A 114 -25.17 31.84 -5.45
N ALA A 115 -26.46 31.83 -5.17
CA ALA A 115 -27.18 30.62 -4.75
C ALA A 115 -28.45 30.36 -5.55
N ALA A 116 -28.70 29.10 -5.88
CA ALA A 116 -29.96 28.63 -6.45
C ALA A 116 -30.52 27.41 -5.70
N ASP A 117 -31.84 27.30 -5.61
CA ASP A 117 -32.50 26.14 -5.00
C ASP A 117 -32.58 24.93 -5.96
N ASP A 118 -32.51 25.16 -7.26
CA ASP A 118 -32.54 24.12 -8.29
C ASP A 118 -31.27 24.13 -9.14
N THR A 119 -31.22 24.89 -10.23
CA THR A 119 -30.11 24.78 -11.20
C THR A 119 -29.38 26.12 -11.39
N GLY A 120 -28.09 26.07 -11.68
CA GLY A 120 -27.28 27.25 -12.04
C GLY A 120 -27.08 28.21 -10.86
N GLY A 121 -26.22 27.86 -9.91
CA GLY A 121 -26.02 28.69 -8.70
C GLY A 121 -25.61 30.13 -9.02
N ALA A 122 -24.92 30.37 -10.15
CA ALA A 122 -24.78 31.71 -10.72
C ALA A 122 -25.61 31.89 -12.00
N ILE A 123 -25.48 30.98 -12.97
CA ILE A 123 -26.04 31.15 -14.32
C ILE A 123 -26.81 29.90 -14.74
N ILE A 124 -28.01 30.09 -15.30
CA ILE A 124 -28.64 29.09 -16.17
C ILE A 124 -28.53 29.53 -17.62
N ASN A 125 -28.11 28.61 -18.49
CA ASN A 125 -28.10 28.78 -19.94
C ASN A 125 -29.10 27.82 -20.60
N ASN A 126 -30.28 28.33 -20.94
CA ASN A 126 -31.42 27.54 -21.44
C ASN A 126 -31.21 27.02 -22.88
N PRO A 127 -32.10 26.16 -23.42
CA PRO A 127 -32.00 25.71 -24.82
C PRO A 127 -31.92 26.86 -25.82
N ASP A 128 -31.25 26.63 -26.97
CA ASP A 128 -31.09 27.61 -28.06
C ASP A 128 -30.38 28.92 -27.68
N SER A 129 -29.69 28.94 -26.54
CA SER A 129 -28.94 30.09 -26.04
C SER A 129 -27.42 29.88 -26.13
N THR A 130 -26.67 30.98 -26.13
CA THR A 130 -25.20 30.96 -26.13
C THR A 130 -24.67 31.77 -24.97
N PHE A 131 -23.83 31.13 -24.16
CA PHE A 131 -23.07 31.75 -23.10
C PHE A 131 -21.58 31.67 -23.44
N SER A 132 -20.91 32.83 -23.50
CA SER A 132 -19.47 32.94 -23.65
C SER A 132 -18.84 33.68 -22.49
N CYS A 133 -17.74 33.15 -21.94
CA CYS A 133 -17.00 33.78 -20.87
C CYS A 133 -15.48 33.76 -21.11
N ALA A 134 -14.80 34.85 -20.77
CA ALA A 134 -13.34 34.93 -20.82
C ALA A 134 -12.78 35.64 -19.59
N ASP A 135 -11.61 35.19 -19.12
CA ASP A 135 -10.84 35.83 -18.04
C ASP A 135 -11.71 36.12 -16.80
N SER A 136 -12.57 35.17 -16.42
CA SER A 136 -13.61 35.37 -15.40
C SER A 136 -13.45 34.42 -14.21
N ASP A 137 -14.12 34.73 -13.10
CA ASP A 137 -14.07 33.96 -11.86
C ASP A 137 -15.47 33.54 -11.38
N PHE A 138 -15.62 32.26 -11.06
CA PHE A 138 -16.81 31.68 -10.42
C PHE A 138 -16.40 31.03 -9.11
N ILE A 139 -16.70 31.68 -7.98
CA ILE A 139 -16.18 31.33 -6.66
C ILE A 139 -17.33 31.03 -5.70
N GLY A 140 -17.36 29.84 -5.13
CA GLY A 140 -18.28 29.51 -4.03
C GLY A 140 -19.76 29.60 -4.37
N ASN A 141 -20.14 29.46 -5.65
CA ASN A 141 -21.54 29.49 -6.05
C ASN A 141 -22.19 28.13 -5.75
N THR A 142 -23.47 28.14 -5.34
CA THR A 142 -24.16 26.94 -4.84
C THR A 142 -25.51 26.71 -5.53
N ALA A 143 -25.81 25.46 -5.90
CA ALA A 143 -27.13 25.05 -6.37
C ALA A 143 -27.62 23.82 -5.60
N ALA A 144 -28.88 23.71 -5.20
CA ALA A 144 -29.34 22.46 -4.54
C ALA A 144 -29.56 21.31 -5.55
N GLY A 145 -29.79 21.62 -6.83
CA GLY A 145 -29.87 20.67 -7.94
C GLY A 145 -28.58 20.62 -8.75
N ASN A 146 -28.51 21.28 -9.91
CA ASN A 146 -27.43 21.08 -10.89
C ASN A 146 -26.61 22.34 -11.18
N GLY A 147 -25.30 22.23 -11.44
CA GLY A 147 -24.51 23.35 -11.96
C GLY A 147 -24.29 24.45 -10.94
N GLY A 148 -23.41 24.23 -9.96
CA GLY A 148 -23.21 25.17 -8.84
C GLY A 148 -22.72 26.54 -9.27
N ALA A 149 -21.95 26.64 -10.35
CA ALA A 149 -21.73 27.90 -11.05
C ALA A 149 -22.67 28.05 -12.25
N VAL A 150 -22.58 27.14 -13.21
CA VAL A 150 -23.28 27.23 -14.49
C VAL A 150 -24.06 25.94 -14.73
N GLY A 151 -25.34 26.05 -15.06
CA GLY A 151 -26.18 24.91 -15.44
C GLY A 151 -26.97 25.18 -16.71
N GLY A 152 -27.34 24.14 -17.45
CA GLY A 152 -28.35 24.25 -18.52
C GLY A 152 -28.03 23.41 -19.74
N SER A 153 -28.69 23.71 -20.85
CA SER A 153 -28.65 22.93 -22.09
C SER A 153 -28.20 23.72 -23.31
N GLY A 154 -28.09 25.05 -23.22
CA GLY A 154 -27.55 25.89 -24.30
C GLY A 154 -26.03 25.78 -24.45
N GLY A 155 -25.47 26.37 -25.51
CA GLY A 155 -24.03 26.33 -25.78
C GLY A 155 -23.21 27.15 -24.78
N ILE A 156 -22.15 26.56 -24.22
CA ILE A 156 -21.29 27.15 -23.18
C ILE A 156 -19.84 27.19 -23.65
N TYR A 157 -19.26 28.39 -23.75
CA TYR A 157 -17.91 28.62 -24.27
C TYR A 157 -17.09 29.46 -23.30
N CYS A 158 -16.16 28.84 -22.57
CA CYS A 158 -15.35 29.55 -21.59
C CYS A 158 -13.85 29.41 -21.85
N SER A 159 -13.10 30.50 -21.65
CA SER A 159 -11.65 30.52 -21.82
C SER A 159 -10.95 31.27 -20.71
N ALA A 160 -9.84 30.74 -20.19
CA ALA A 160 -9.05 31.37 -19.13
C ALA A 160 -9.90 31.75 -17.88
N THR A 161 -10.90 30.91 -17.55
CA THR A 161 -11.86 31.15 -16.47
C THR A 161 -11.61 30.22 -15.30
N ASN A 162 -11.71 30.74 -14.08
CA ASN A 162 -11.57 29.96 -12.85
C ASN A 162 -12.94 29.57 -12.27
N PHE A 163 -13.09 28.31 -11.90
CA PHE A 163 -14.23 27.75 -11.18
C PHE A 163 -13.72 27.16 -9.87
N THR A 164 -13.89 27.91 -8.78
CA THR A 164 -13.32 27.55 -7.47
C THR A 164 -14.41 27.32 -6.44
N SER A 165 -14.38 26.18 -5.75
CA SER A 165 -15.25 25.87 -4.61
C SER A 165 -16.75 25.98 -4.89
N ASN A 166 -17.19 25.78 -6.12
CA ASN A 166 -18.61 25.75 -6.46
C ASN A 166 -19.21 24.40 -6.04
N SER A 167 -20.48 24.41 -5.62
CA SER A 167 -21.15 23.22 -5.10
C SER A 167 -22.55 23.02 -5.69
N ALA A 168 -22.87 21.79 -6.05
CA ALA A 168 -24.22 21.41 -6.44
C ALA A 168 -24.58 20.00 -5.98
N ALA A 169 -25.83 19.53 -6.18
CA ALA A 169 -26.07 18.09 -6.10
C ALA A 169 -25.39 17.37 -7.25
N ALA A 170 -25.46 17.86 -8.51
CA ALA A 170 -24.72 17.31 -9.65
C ALA A 170 -24.10 18.40 -10.55
N GLY A 171 -22.99 18.09 -11.24
CA GLY A 171 -22.26 19.03 -12.10
C GLY A 171 -21.73 20.25 -11.34
N CYS A 172 -20.91 20.02 -10.30
CA CYS A 172 -20.58 20.98 -9.23
C CYS A 172 -20.27 22.39 -9.71
N ALA A 173 -19.34 22.54 -10.65
CA ALA A 173 -19.08 23.83 -11.26
C ALA A 173 -19.99 24.00 -12.47
N VAL A 174 -19.99 23.03 -13.37
CA VAL A 174 -20.76 23.11 -14.62
C VAL A 174 -21.61 21.86 -14.85
N PHE A 175 -22.88 22.08 -15.13
CA PHE A 175 -23.82 21.05 -15.60
C PHE A 175 -24.30 21.36 -17.02
N ILE A 176 -24.26 20.36 -17.90
CA ILE A 176 -24.63 20.47 -19.30
C ILE A 176 -25.61 19.35 -19.67
N ASP A 177 -26.83 19.71 -20.05
CA ASP A 177 -27.79 18.79 -20.66
C ASP A 177 -27.72 18.91 -22.19
N ALA A 178 -26.89 18.05 -22.78
CA ALA A 178 -26.31 18.14 -24.12
C ALA A 178 -27.16 17.50 -25.23
N ALA A 179 -28.48 17.62 -25.18
CA ALA A 179 -29.32 17.04 -26.21
C ALA A 179 -29.02 17.58 -27.63
N GLN A 180 -28.45 18.80 -27.80
CA GLN A 180 -28.27 19.43 -29.13
C GLN A 180 -27.12 20.48 -29.29
N HIS A 181 -26.33 20.84 -28.26
CA HIS A 181 -25.44 22.02 -28.32
C HIS A 181 -23.96 21.75 -27.94
N ASN A 182 -23.05 22.48 -28.60
CA ASN A 182 -21.61 22.41 -28.37
C ASN A 182 -21.18 23.21 -27.14
N PHE A 183 -20.10 22.76 -26.50
CA PHE A 183 -19.48 23.45 -25.39
C PHE A 183 -17.96 23.34 -25.45
N ASN A 184 -17.23 24.37 -25.00
CA ASN A 184 -15.77 24.43 -25.07
C ASN A 184 -15.20 25.14 -23.83
N PHE A 185 -14.21 24.52 -23.21
CA PHE A 185 -13.44 25.07 -22.10
C PHE A 185 -11.95 25.06 -22.45
N SER A 186 -11.34 26.24 -22.56
CA SER A 186 -9.93 26.36 -22.96
C SER A 186 -9.11 27.15 -21.94
N GLY A 187 -8.06 26.57 -21.38
CA GLY A 187 -7.24 27.23 -20.37
C GLY A 187 -7.98 27.53 -19.05
N CYS A 188 -9.08 26.82 -18.74
CA CYS A 188 -9.86 27.07 -17.54
C CYS A 188 -9.32 26.29 -16.34
N THR A 189 -9.54 26.78 -15.12
CA THR A 189 -9.14 26.09 -13.88
C THR A 189 -10.37 25.70 -13.05
N PHE A 190 -10.48 24.44 -12.67
CA PHE A 190 -11.52 23.90 -11.80
C PHE A 190 -10.88 23.42 -10.50
N LEU A 191 -11.06 24.18 -9.42
CA LEU A 191 -10.40 23.94 -8.13
C LEU A 191 -11.42 23.71 -7.01
N GLY A 192 -11.36 22.58 -6.33
CA GLY A 192 -12.10 22.38 -5.07
C GLY A 192 -13.63 22.34 -5.19
N ASN A 193 -14.18 22.07 -6.38
CA ASN A 193 -15.64 22.04 -6.59
C ASN A 193 -16.24 20.74 -6.02
N THR A 194 -17.44 20.79 -5.43
CA THR A 194 -18.00 19.68 -4.63
C THR A 194 -19.44 19.32 -5.00
N ALA A 195 -19.68 18.07 -5.38
CA ALA A 195 -21.02 17.54 -5.64
C ALA A 195 -21.48 16.77 -4.42
N GLY A 196 -22.59 17.21 -3.81
CA GLY A 196 -23.09 16.64 -2.57
C GLY A 196 -23.59 15.20 -2.72
N ALA A 197 -24.48 14.95 -3.69
CA ALA A 197 -25.21 13.68 -3.82
C ALA A 197 -25.20 13.08 -5.24
N GLY A 198 -24.64 13.78 -6.23
CA GLY A 198 -24.74 13.45 -7.64
C GLY A 198 -23.40 13.45 -8.38
N ALA A 199 -23.50 13.29 -9.69
CA ALA A 199 -22.41 13.06 -10.63
C ALA A 199 -21.60 14.33 -10.97
N GLY A 200 -20.34 14.16 -11.40
CA GLY A 200 -19.50 15.20 -12.05
C GLY A 200 -18.88 16.23 -11.11
N GLY A 201 -17.69 15.90 -10.56
CA GLY A 201 -16.99 16.68 -9.53
C GLY A 201 -16.56 18.09 -9.95
N ALA A 202 -16.31 18.30 -11.23
CA ALA A 202 -16.09 19.62 -11.81
C ALA A 202 -17.17 19.92 -12.87
N ILE A 203 -17.28 19.03 -13.86
CA ILE A 203 -18.24 19.16 -14.96
C ILE A 203 -19.04 17.86 -15.08
N LEU A 204 -20.36 17.98 -15.28
CA LEU A 204 -21.25 16.89 -15.67
C LEU A 204 -21.91 17.21 -17.01
N GLN A 205 -21.84 16.26 -17.95
CA GLN A 205 -22.63 16.30 -19.18
C GLN A 205 -23.59 15.10 -19.24
N GLN A 206 -24.85 15.39 -19.61
CA GLN A 206 -25.93 14.43 -19.81
C GLN A 206 -26.40 14.48 -21.28
N GLY A 207 -26.49 13.34 -22.00
CA GLY A 207 -27.03 13.29 -23.39
C GLY A 207 -26.06 12.77 -24.46
N GLU A 208 -26.58 12.35 -25.63
CA GLU A 208 -25.78 11.83 -26.76
C GLU A 208 -25.01 12.95 -27.49
N GLY A 209 -23.71 13.07 -27.18
CA GLY A 209 -22.81 14.00 -27.87
C GLY A 209 -21.37 13.79 -27.40
N ALA A 210 -20.59 13.04 -28.17
CA ALA A 210 -19.21 12.72 -27.80
C ALA A 210 -18.35 14.00 -27.65
N MET A 211 -17.88 14.23 -26.43
CA MET A 211 -16.82 15.20 -26.15
C MET A 211 -15.53 14.83 -26.88
N ALA A 212 -15.16 15.60 -27.91
CA ALA A 212 -13.82 15.55 -28.48
C ALA A 212 -12.80 16.17 -27.52
N SER A 213 -11.58 15.62 -27.44
CA SER A 213 -10.48 16.14 -26.62
C SER A 213 -10.08 17.59 -26.93
N ALA A 214 -10.48 18.12 -28.07
CA ALA A 214 -10.27 19.52 -28.47
C ALA A 214 -11.08 20.54 -27.63
N LEU A 215 -12.10 20.10 -26.88
CA LEU A 215 -13.07 20.96 -26.19
C LEU A 215 -12.71 21.25 -24.71
N LEU A 216 -11.58 20.72 -24.22
CA LEU A 216 -11.06 20.91 -22.85
C LEU A 216 -9.58 21.33 -22.84
N ALA A 217 -9.11 21.94 -23.95
CA ALA A 217 -7.70 22.19 -24.19
C ALA A 217 -7.06 23.05 -23.08
N ALA A 218 -5.90 22.61 -22.56
CA ALA A 218 -5.10 23.33 -21.57
C ALA A 218 -5.82 23.70 -20.25
N SER A 219 -6.94 23.04 -19.91
CA SER A 219 -7.66 23.28 -18.65
C SER A 219 -7.12 22.40 -17.50
N THR A 220 -7.16 22.91 -16.27
CA THR A 220 -6.64 22.25 -15.06
C THR A 220 -7.78 21.86 -14.12
N PHE A 221 -7.73 20.66 -13.53
CA PHE A 221 -8.72 20.18 -12.55
C PHE A 221 -8.00 19.70 -11.30
N GLU A 222 -8.29 20.29 -10.14
CA GLU A 222 -7.62 19.96 -8.88
C GLU A 222 -8.61 19.97 -7.70
N GLY A 223 -8.53 18.97 -6.82
CA GLY A 223 -9.31 18.94 -5.57
C GLY A 223 -10.83 18.86 -5.72
N ASN A 224 -11.35 18.52 -6.90
CA ASN A 224 -12.79 18.41 -7.14
C ASN A 224 -13.34 17.08 -6.58
N SER A 225 -14.57 17.10 -6.03
CA SER A 225 -15.19 15.96 -5.34
C SER A 225 -16.62 15.73 -5.84
N ALA A 226 -17.06 14.47 -5.94
CA ALA A 226 -18.43 14.11 -6.29
C ALA A 226 -19.00 12.98 -5.43
N GLY A 227 -20.28 13.09 -5.09
CA GLY A 227 -21.07 12.14 -4.30
C GLY A 227 -21.58 10.91 -5.03
N CYS A 228 -20.96 10.53 -6.17
CA CYS A 228 -21.16 9.31 -6.96
C CYS A 228 -22.14 9.42 -8.17
N CYS A 229 -21.71 8.90 -9.33
CA CYS A 229 -22.41 8.79 -10.63
C CYS A 229 -23.41 7.57 -10.57
N TYR A 230 -24.70 7.77 -10.24
CA TYR A 230 -25.72 6.68 -10.11
C TYR A 230 -26.20 6.14 -11.46
N THR A 231 -26.20 4.81 -11.67
CA THR A 231 -27.10 4.12 -12.61
C THR A 231 -27.65 2.85 -11.97
N ALA A 232 -28.84 2.92 -11.40
CA ALA A 232 -29.66 1.74 -11.18
C ALA A 232 -31.10 2.05 -11.62
N GLY A 233 -31.54 1.41 -12.71
CA GLY A 233 -32.98 1.18 -12.94
C GLY A 233 -33.64 1.80 -14.17
N TYR A 234 -32.94 2.26 -15.20
CA TYR A 234 -33.57 2.57 -16.50
C TYR A 234 -32.90 1.80 -17.63
N GLU A 235 -33.58 0.76 -18.11
CA GLU A 235 -33.39 0.32 -19.49
C GLU A 235 -33.72 1.52 -20.41
N ALA A 236 -32.82 1.78 -21.37
CA ALA A 236 -32.88 2.79 -22.44
C ALA A 236 -32.28 4.19 -22.18
N ALA A 237 -31.12 4.43 -22.83
CA ALA A 237 -30.84 5.60 -23.69
C ALA A 237 -30.26 6.94 -23.16
N ALA A 238 -29.71 7.07 -21.94
CA ALA A 238 -28.97 8.29 -21.55
C ALA A 238 -27.51 7.99 -21.15
N GLN A 239 -26.54 8.37 -21.98
CA GLN A 239 -25.11 8.37 -21.64
C GLN A 239 -24.77 9.61 -20.80
N TYR A 240 -24.08 9.42 -19.67
CA TYR A 240 -23.57 10.49 -18.81
C TYR A 240 -22.04 10.49 -18.87
N THR A 241 -21.41 11.67 -18.92
CA THR A 241 -19.94 11.81 -18.87
C THR A 241 -19.52 12.67 -17.68
N CYS A 242 -18.77 12.04 -16.77
CA CYS A 242 -18.22 12.59 -15.53
C CYS A 242 -16.72 12.98 -15.80
N LEU A 243 -16.30 14.25 -15.60
CA LEU A 243 -14.91 14.73 -15.87
C LEU A 243 -14.17 15.12 -14.57
N ASP A 244 -13.07 14.41 -14.24
CA ASP A 244 -12.15 14.72 -13.13
C ASP A 244 -10.70 14.28 -13.48
N ALA A 245 -9.68 15.05 -13.08
CA ALA A 245 -8.27 14.78 -13.38
C ALA A 245 -7.72 13.48 -12.74
N SER A 246 -8.46 12.84 -11.83
CA SER A 246 -8.05 11.55 -11.27
C SER A 246 -8.26 10.36 -12.23
N ALA A 247 -9.04 10.52 -13.29
CA ALA A 247 -9.18 9.55 -14.38
C ALA A 247 -9.56 10.28 -15.68
N GLY A 248 -8.65 10.33 -16.66
CA GLY A 248 -8.97 10.83 -18.00
C GLY A 248 -10.27 10.19 -18.53
N TYR A 249 -11.05 10.97 -19.29
CA TYR A 249 -12.29 10.60 -19.99
C TYR A 249 -12.85 9.21 -19.63
N SER A 250 -13.79 9.14 -18.69
CA SER A 250 -14.47 7.88 -18.39
C SER A 250 -15.98 8.03 -18.62
N THR A 251 -16.46 7.31 -19.63
CA THR A 251 -17.88 7.22 -20.02
C THR A 251 -18.65 6.17 -19.21
N ASN A 252 -18.02 5.49 -18.25
CA ASN A 252 -18.62 4.43 -17.45
C ASN A 252 -18.15 4.53 -16.00
N TRP A 253 -18.80 5.38 -15.21
CA TRP A 253 -18.67 5.35 -13.76
C TRP A 253 -19.91 4.65 -13.17
N GLN A 254 -19.78 3.37 -12.83
CA GLN A 254 -20.77 2.64 -12.04
C GLN A 254 -20.55 2.96 -10.55
N CYS A 255 -21.58 3.43 -9.86
CA CYS A 255 -21.52 3.64 -8.42
C CYS A 255 -22.18 2.51 -7.65
N CYS A 256 -21.51 2.12 -6.57
CA CYS A 256 -21.89 0.98 -5.77
C CYS A 256 -22.97 1.33 -4.76
N SER A 257 -23.97 0.46 -4.63
CA SER A 257 -25.08 0.61 -3.70
C SER A 257 -24.58 0.71 -2.25
N ALA A 258 -25.42 1.21 -1.33
CA ALA A 258 -25.09 1.23 0.09
C ALA A 258 -24.63 -0.16 0.58
N GLY A 259 -23.48 -0.22 1.26
CA GLY A 259 -22.83 -1.48 1.66
C GLY A 259 -21.92 -2.12 0.60
N GLN A 260 -21.69 -1.45 -0.54
CA GLN A 260 -20.75 -1.87 -1.58
C GLN A 260 -19.72 -0.75 -1.87
N TYR A 261 -18.56 -1.11 -2.44
CA TYR A 261 -17.50 -0.16 -2.80
C TYR A 261 -16.86 -0.47 -4.15
N ILE A 262 -16.30 0.56 -4.79
CA ILE A 262 -15.58 0.44 -6.07
C ILE A 262 -14.18 -0.11 -5.79
N GLY A 263 -13.85 -1.26 -6.39
CA GLY A 263 -12.51 -1.85 -6.33
C GLY A 263 -11.48 -1.19 -7.25
N ALA A 264 -10.19 -1.32 -6.92
CA ALA A 264 -9.07 -0.88 -7.77
C ALA A 264 -8.77 -1.95 -8.83
N GLY A 265 -9.40 -1.85 -10.00
CA GLY A 265 -9.14 -2.72 -11.15
C GLY A 265 -8.84 -1.92 -12.42
N ASP A 266 -7.95 -2.46 -13.26
CA ASP A 266 -7.61 -1.89 -14.57
C ASP A 266 -8.82 -1.92 -15.53
N SER A 267 -9.18 -0.74 -16.03
CA SER A 267 -9.86 -0.45 -17.30
C SER A 267 -10.68 -1.59 -17.92
N SER A 268 -11.99 -1.65 -17.59
CA SER A 268 -13.16 -1.97 -18.47
C SER A 268 -14.36 -2.59 -17.75
N ALA A 269 -14.29 -2.87 -16.44
CA ALA A 269 -15.47 -3.15 -15.62
C ALA A 269 -15.24 -2.66 -14.17
N LEU A 270 -15.83 -1.52 -13.80
CA LEU A 270 -15.94 -1.08 -12.40
C LEU A 270 -16.85 -2.09 -11.67
N LEU A 271 -16.28 -3.14 -11.10
CA LEU A 271 -17.05 -4.14 -10.35
C LEU A 271 -17.28 -3.64 -8.92
N CYS A 272 -18.54 -3.39 -8.58
CA CYS A 272 -18.94 -3.09 -7.21
C CYS A 272 -18.75 -4.30 -6.31
N LYS A 273 -17.86 -4.18 -5.32
CA LYS A 273 -17.59 -5.23 -4.34
C LYS A 273 -18.49 -5.00 -3.12
N THR A 274 -19.13 -6.06 -2.63
CA THR A 274 -19.84 -6.02 -1.36
C THR A 274 -18.83 -5.84 -0.22
N CYS A 275 -19.11 -4.91 0.69
CA CYS A 275 -18.32 -4.77 1.90
C CYS A 275 -18.68 -5.92 2.83
N PHE A 276 -17.84 -6.95 2.85
CA PHE A 276 -18.00 -8.10 3.72
C PHE A 276 -16.63 -8.54 4.22
N SER A 277 -16.13 -7.87 5.26
CA SER A 277 -14.93 -8.31 5.97
C SER A 277 -14.91 -7.74 7.38
N ASP A 278 -14.40 -8.52 8.34
CA ASP A 278 -14.14 -8.06 9.72
C ASP A 278 -13.11 -6.92 9.80
N SER A 279 -12.35 -6.72 8.72
CA SER A 279 -11.31 -5.69 8.56
C SER A 279 -11.84 -4.33 8.10
N LEU A 280 -13.10 -4.26 7.67
CA LEU A 280 -13.76 -3.07 7.13
C LEU A 280 -14.97 -2.72 7.96
N ASN A 281 -15.10 -1.45 8.34
CA ASN A 281 -16.31 -0.99 8.99
C ASN A 281 -17.38 -0.75 7.92
N CYS A 282 -18.19 -1.76 7.67
CA CYS A 282 -19.24 -1.70 6.66
C CYS A 282 -20.53 -0.99 7.13
N SER A 283 -20.56 -0.48 8.37
CA SER A 283 -21.72 0.26 8.89
C SER A 283 -21.70 1.71 8.40
N GLY A 284 -22.78 2.14 7.73
CA GLY A 284 -22.91 3.52 7.25
C GLY A 284 -22.12 3.86 5.98
N ILE A 285 -21.77 2.87 5.15
CA ILE A 285 -21.14 3.12 3.84
C ILE A 285 -22.09 3.93 2.94
N ALA A 286 -21.68 5.16 2.62
CA ALA A 286 -22.37 6.04 1.68
C ALA A 286 -22.32 5.49 0.24
N ILE A 287 -23.30 5.88 -0.58
CA ILE A 287 -23.40 5.46 -1.98
C ILE A 287 -22.13 5.85 -2.73
N GLY A 288 -21.58 4.89 -3.50
CA GLY A 288 -20.35 4.97 -4.29
C GLY A 288 -19.06 5.22 -3.50
N ALA A 289 -19.00 4.71 -2.27
CA ALA A 289 -17.74 4.55 -1.56
C ALA A 289 -16.67 3.87 -2.45
N THR A 290 -15.46 4.40 -2.38
CA THR A 290 -14.28 3.86 -3.06
C THR A 290 -13.39 3.16 -2.04
N VAL A 291 -12.38 2.42 -2.50
CA VAL A 291 -11.31 1.91 -1.63
C VAL A 291 -10.79 3.01 -0.69
N ALA A 292 -10.68 4.27 -1.14
CA ALA A 292 -10.15 5.38 -0.35
C ALA A 292 -11.08 5.84 0.78
N THR A 293 -12.39 5.77 0.58
CA THR A 293 -13.40 6.28 1.52
C THR A 293 -13.94 5.20 2.46
N LEU A 294 -13.52 3.94 2.27
CA LEU A 294 -13.84 2.84 3.18
C LEU A 294 -13.13 3.01 4.52
N PRO A 295 -13.87 3.07 5.65
CA PRO A 295 -13.28 3.08 6.97
C PRO A 295 -12.86 1.68 7.40
N LEU A 296 -11.65 1.56 7.96
CA LEU A 296 -11.11 0.32 8.52
C LEU A 296 -11.65 0.07 9.93
N THR A 297 -11.85 -1.20 10.31
CA THR A 297 -12.11 -1.55 11.72
C THR A 297 -10.84 -1.41 12.55
N ARG A 298 -11.00 -1.25 13.87
CA ARG A 298 -9.89 -1.23 14.82
C ARG A 298 -9.01 -2.47 14.65
N GLY A 299 -7.69 -2.30 14.70
CA GLY A 299 -6.74 -3.39 14.51
C GLY A 299 -6.34 -3.70 13.06
N HIS A 300 -6.80 -2.91 12.08
CA HIS A 300 -6.43 -3.06 10.67
C HIS A 300 -5.86 -1.76 10.07
N TRP A 301 -5.01 -1.89 9.05
CA TRP A 301 -4.37 -0.75 8.36
C TRP A 301 -4.16 -1.02 6.85
N ARG A 302 -3.93 0.04 6.08
CA ARG A 302 -3.56 0.00 4.65
C ARG A 302 -2.45 1.00 4.36
N GLU A 303 -1.59 0.70 3.39
CA GLU A 303 -0.42 1.52 3.07
C GLU A 303 -0.81 2.72 2.20
N THR A 304 -1.78 2.55 1.30
CA THR A 304 -2.28 3.62 0.39
C THR A 304 -3.81 3.67 0.31
N LEU A 305 -4.36 4.80 -0.16
CA LEU A 305 -5.83 5.03 -0.25
C LEU A 305 -6.48 4.17 -1.33
N ARG A 306 -5.68 3.61 -2.23
CA ARG A 306 -6.17 2.84 -3.36
C ARG A 306 -5.87 1.35 -3.22
N GLN A 307 -5.23 0.94 -2.14
CA GLN A 307 -4.88 -0.46 -1.91
C GLN A 307 -6.08 -1.22 -1.32
N GLU A 308 -6.55 -2.23 -2.05
CA GLU A 308 -7.61 -3.12 -1.58
C GLU A 308 -7.13 -4.11 -0.50
N ALA A 309 -5.85 -4.42 -0.50
CA ALA A 309 -5.25 -5.34 0.47
C ALA A 309 -5.11 -4.65 1.84
N ILE A 310 -6.05 -4.94 2.74
CA ILE A 310 -6.04 -4.50 4.13
C ILE A 310 -5.19 -5.49 4.94
N ARG A 311 -4.38 -4.97 5.85
CA ARG A 311 -3.47 -5.76 6.69
C ARG A 311 -3.84 -5.64 8.15
N ASP A 312 -3.69 -6.75 8.87
CA ASP A 312 -3.80 -6.74 10.33
C ASP A 312 -2.65 -5.97 10.96
N CYS A 313 -2.97 -5.21 12.00
CA CYS A 313 -1.97 -4.59 12.85
C CYS A 313 -1.30 -5.64 13.74
N TRP A 314 -0.03 -5.40 14.04
CA TRP A 314 0.73 -6.27 14.92
C TRP A 314 0.13 -6.34 16.33
N ASN A 315 -0.40 -5.22 16.82
CA ASN A 315 -1.19 -5.12 18.04
C ASN A 315 -2.61 -4.59 17.67
N PRO A 316 -3.68 -5.35 17.96
CA PRO A 316 -5.06 -4.94 17.64
C PRO A 316 -5.47 -3.61 18.27
N ASP A 317 -4.97 -3.30 19.48
CA ASP A 317 -5.31 -2.07 20.20
C ASP A 317 -4.59 -0.82 19.65
N ALA A 318 -3.50 -1.04 18.90
CA ALA A 318 -2.63 0.02 18.43
C ALA A 318 -3.22 0.80 17.25
N CYS A 319 -3.99 0.14 16.38
CA CYS A 319 -4.58 0.78 15.22
C CYS A 319 -6.00 1.24 15.52
N ALA A 320 -6.24 2.54 15.45
CA ALA A 320 -7.56 3.11 15.71
C ALA A 320 -8.60 2.74 14.63
N GLY A 321 -8.14 2.29 13.45
CA GLY A 321 -8.99 2.13 12.26
C GLY A 321 -9.23 3.48 11.55
N GLY A 322 -10.29 3.58 10.74
CA GLY A 322 -10.70 4.84 10.09
C GLY A 322 -10.29 4.97 8.61
N MET A 323 -10.37 6.20 8.05
CA MET A 323 -10.18 6.46 6.61
C MET A 323 -8.71 6.70 6.19
N ALA A 324 -7.79 6.86 7.13
CA ALA A 324 -6.46 7.45 6.89
C ALA A 324 -5.45 6.54 6.17
N VAL A 325 -4.49 7.17 5.49
CA VAL A 325 -3.41 6.56 4.72
C VAL A 325 -2.08 7.24 5.01
N ALA A 326 -0.99 6.48 4.92
CA ALA A 326 0.39 6.85 5.24
C ALA A 326 1.00 8.03 4.44
N ALA A 327 0.22 8.71 3.60
CA ALA A 327 0.67 9.85 2.83
C ALA A 327 0.42 11.16 3.59
N GLY A 328 1.29 11.46 4.55
CA GLY A 328 1.32 12.75 5.26
C GLY A 328 1.20 12.58 6.77
N ASN A 329 2.36 12.52 7.44
CA ASN A 329 2.55 12.37 8.88
C ASN A 329 2.08 11.03 9.45
N ALA A 330 3.04 10.25 9.96
CA ALA A 330 2.89 8.93 10.55
C ALA A 330 2.12 8.89 11.90
N LEU A 331 1.25 9.89 12.17
CA LEU A 331 0.63 10.16 13.47
C LEU A 331 -0.87 9.83 13.56
N ASN A 332 -1.57 9.52 12.46
CA ASN A 332 -3.04 9.46 12.47
C ASN A 332 -3.70 8.07 12.35
N TYR A 333 -2.94 6.95 12.28
CA TYR A 333 -3.54 5.59 12.26
C TYR A 333 -3.54 4.91 13.64
N CYS A 334 -2.92 5.53 14.64
CA CYS A 334 -2.79 4.95 15.97
C CYS A 334 -3.79 5.50 16.97
N ALA A 335 -4.28 4.63 17.85
CA ALA A 335 -5.04 5.07 19.03
C ALA A 335 -4.12 5.92 19.94
N ASP A 336 -4.71 6.84 20.71
CA ASP A 336 -3.96 7.68 21.67
C ASP A 336 -3.02 6.81 22.53
N GLY A 337 -1.72 7.07 22.45
CA GLY A 337 -0.67 6.29 23.09
C GLY A 337 0.10 5.31 22.18
N TYR A 338 -0.28 5.17 20.92
CA TYR A 338 0.41 4.35 19.91
C TYR A 338 0.93 5.23 18.73
N GLN A 339 1.96 4.79 18.00
CA GLN A 339 2.49 5.39 16.73
C GLN A 339 3.04 4.23 15.84
N GLY A 340 3.83 4.48 14.81
CA GLY A 340 4.02 3.56 13.67
C GLY A 340 4.38 4.32 12.38
N PRO A 341 4.61 3.62 11.26
CA PRO A 341 5.53 2.49 11.23
C PRO A 341 6.93 3.10 11.37
N TRP A 342 7.46 3.42 12.56
CA TRP A 342 7.51 2.70 13.83
C TRP A 342 7.23 3.65 15.01
N PRO A 343 6.55 3.23 16.10
CA PRO A 343 6.42 4.06 17.28
C PRO A 343 7.62 4.02 18.21
N SER A 344 7.83 5.17 18.83
CA SER A 344 8.52 5.47 20.09
C SER A 344 8.43 4.44 21.24
N ALA A 345 7.51 3.46 21.25
CA ALA A 345 7.57 2.34 22.19
C ALA A 345 8.72 1.35 21.87
N ALA A 346 9.19 1.35 20.61
CA ALA A 346 10.44 0.74 20.23
C ALA A 346 11.64 1.55 20.75
N ALA A 347 11.54 2.79 21.23
CA ALA A 347 12.68 3.33 21.96
C ALA A 347 13.00 2.44 23.18
N LEU A 348 11.97 1.94 23.87
CA LEU A 348 12.12 1.04 25.03
C LEU A 348 12.29 -0.44 24.64
N ALA A 349 11.60 -0.94 23.61
CA ALA A 349 11.76 -2.33 23.15
C ALA A 349 12.99 -2.54 22.25
N PHE A 350 13.41 -1.54 21.47
CA PHE A 350 14.69 -1.53 20.76
C PHE A 350 15.82 -1.28 21.75
N THR A 351 15.67 -0.44 22.78
CA THR A 351 16.66 -0.46 23.87
C THR A 351 16.63 -1.80 24.59
N GLY A 352 15.48 -2.44 24.81
CA GLY A 352 15.38 -3.71 25.52
C GLY A 352 15.99 -4.88 24.74
N VAL A 353 15.68 -5.01 23.45
CA VAL A 353 16.21 -6.05 22.55
C VAL A 353 17.65 -5.74 22.17
N ALA A 354 18.02 -4.48 21.88
CA ALA A 354 19.42 -4.13 21.63
C ALA A 354 20.27 -4.24 22.89
N LEU A 355 19.74 -3.96 24.09
CA LEU A 355 20.42 -4.17 25.36
C LEU A 355 20.48 -5.66 25.71
N LEU A 356 19.44 -6.44 25.44
CA LEU A 356 19.48 -7.90 25.55
C LEU A 356 20.54 -8.49 24.61
N VAL A 357 20.56 -8.07 23.34
CA VAL A 357 21.55 -8.49 22.35
C VAL A 357 22.94 -8.01 22.75
N ALA A 358 23.11 -6.77 23.21
CA ALA A 358 24.39 -6.27 23.72
C ALA A 358 24.85 -7.03 24.97
N VAL A 359 23.94 -7.40 25.88
CA VAL A 359 24.22 -8.23 27.06
C VAL A 359 24.57 -9.66 26.67
N LEU A 360 23.89 -10.24 25.67
CA LEU A 360 24.21 -11.55 25.12
C LEU A 360 25.56 -11.54 24.39
N LEU A 361 25.86 -10.49 23.62
CA LEU A 361 27.13 -10.30 22.93
C LEU A 361 28.27 -10.04 23.94
N LEU A 362 28.02 -9.26 24.98
CA LEU A 362 28.97 -9.02 26.08
C LEU A 362 29.18 -10.31 26.89
N GLY A 363 28.12 -11.06 27.17
CA GLY A 363 28.20 -12.37 27.83
C GLY A 363 28.99 -13.38 27.00
N ALA A 364 28.74 -13.43 25.69
CA ALA A 364 29.50 -14.22 24.74
C ALA A 364 30.97 -13.78 24.67
N TRP A 365 31.24 -12.47 24.70
CA TRP A 365 32.58 -11.87 24.73
C TRP A 365 33.33 -12.14 26.05
N LEU A 366 32.65 -12.09 27.20
CA LEU A 366 33.20 -12.43 28.52
C LEU A 366 33.49 -13.93 28.64
N PHE A 367 32.60 -14.77 28.09
CA PHE A 367 32.82 -16.19 27.92
C PHE A 367 34.00 -16.44 26.98
N ALA A 368 34.08 -15.71 25.88
CA ALA A 368 35.19 -15.76 24.92
C ALA A 368 36.52 -15.42 25.59
N SER A 369 36.64 -14.23 26.15
CA SER A 369 37.86 -13.74 26.80
C SER A 369 38.32 -14.55 28.01
N GLY A 370 37.56 -15.55 28.46
CA GLY A 370 37.95 -16.37 29.61
C GLY A 370 37.96 -15.56 30.90
N ARG A 371 37.01 -14.62 31.04
CA ARG A 371 36.87 -13.74 32.21
C ARG A 371 35.71 -14.11 33.14
N LEU A 372 34.86 -15.07 32.77
CA LEU A 372 33.80 -15.59 33.64
C LEU A 372 34.35 -16.47 34.77
N GLU A 373 33.67 -16.53 35.92
CA GLU A 373 33.99 -17.49 36.99
C GLU A 373 33.73 -18.93 36.54
N ALA A 374 34.43 -19.91 37.13
CA ALA A 374 34.40 -21.31 36.72
C ALA A 374 32.98 -21.92 36.71
N GLY A 375 32.15 -21.60 37.72
CA GLY A 375 30.75 -22.06 37.80
C GLY A 375 29.88 -21.49 36.67
N MET A 376 29.98 -20.19 36.39
CA MET A 376 29.25 -19.54 35.29
C MET A 376 29.71 -20.02 33.91
N ARG A 377 30.99 -20.38 33.72
CA ARG A 377 31.47 -20.97 32.46
C ARG A 377 30.82 -22.32 32.17
N SER A 378 30.71 -23.19 33.17
CA SER A 378 30.10 -24.50 33.01
C SER A 378 28.62 -24.37 32.63
N ALA A 379 27.87 -23.52 33.35
CA ALA A 379 26.46 -23.24 33.06
C ALA A 379 26.27 -22.62 31.65
N ALA A 380 27.07 -21.61 31.29
CA ALA A 380 27.02 -20.97 29.99
C ALA A 380 27.34 -21.94 28.83
N SER A 381 28.32 -22.85 29.02
CA SER A 381 28.64 -23.85 28.01
C SER A 381 27.50 -24.85 27.78
N LYS A 382 26.82 -25.30 28.85
CA LYS A 382 25.67 -26.20 28.75
C LYS A 382 24.50 -25.48 28.08
N ALA A 383 24.20 -24.23 28.47
CA ALA A 383 23.15 -23.44 27.83
C ALA A 383 23.42 -23.21 26.33
N ALA A 384 24.64 -22.83 25.95
CA ALA A 384 25.01 -22.63 24.55
C ALA A 384 24.89 -23.92 23.72
N GLN A 385 25.28 -25.07 24.28
CA GLN A 385 25.12 -26.36 23.64
C GLN A 385 23.65 -26.74 23.46
N PHE A 386 22.81 -26.51 24.46
CA PHE A 386 21.37 -26.73 24.38
C PHE A 386 20.77 -25.94 23.23
N CYS A 387 21.04 -24.63 23.18
CA CYS A 387 20.55 -23.74 22.14
C CYS A 387 21.03 -24.15 20.74
N LEU A 388 22.31 -24.53 20.60
CA LEU A 388 22.87 -24.93 19.31
C LEU A 388 22.23 -26.20 18.76
N GLN A 389 21.99 -27.20 19.62
CA GLN A 389 21.33 -28.45 19.21
C GLN A 389 19.86 -28.22 18.87
N LEU A 390 19.18 -27.37 19.63
CA LEU A 390 17.79 -27.00 19.36
C LEU A 390 17.67 -26.25 18.03
N LEU A 391 18.53 -25.26 17.79
CA LEU A 391 18.61 -24.54 16.51
C LEU A 391 18.90 -25.51 15.37
N ARG A 392 19.84 -26.43 15.53
CA ARG A 392 20.17 -27.40 14.47
C ARG A 392 18.97 -28.26 14.05
N ARG A 393 18.08 -28.63 14.98
CA ARG A 393 16.88 -29.45 14.71
C ARG A 393 15.70 -28.62 14.20
N LEU A 394 15.51 -27.40 14.70
CA LEU A 394 14.30 -26.60 14.44
C LEU A 394 14.50 -25.48 13.40
N HIS A 395 15.74 -25.06 13.13
CA HIS A 395 16.01 -23.89 12.28
C HIS A 395 15.40 -24.06 10.88
N ILE A 396 15.75 -25.11 10.15
CA ILE A 396 15.27 -25.28 8.77
C ILE A 396 13.73 -25.35 8.69
N PRO A 397 13.02 -26.19 9.45
CA PRO A 397 11.56 -26.25 9.34
C PRO A 397 10.87 -24.95 9.75
N VAL A 398 11.29 -24.31 10.85
CA VAL A 398 10.71 -23.03 11.28
C VAL A 398 10.96 -21.93 10.25
N VAL A 399 12.19 -21.84 9.74
CA VAL A 399 12.56 -20.84 8.73
C VAL A 399 11.79 -21.06 7.44
N VAL A 400 11.69 -22.30 6.95
CA VAL A 400 10.91 -22.58 5.73
C VAL A 400 9.45 -22.18 5.92
N LEU A 401 8.84 -22.50 7.06
CA LEU A 401 7.44 -22.15 7.33
C LEU A 401 7.23 -20.64 7.44
N THR A 402 8.03 -19.95 8.24
CA THR A 402 7.92 -18.50 8.45
C THR A 402 8.18 -17.72 7.15
N GLN A 403 9.18 -18.12 6.35
CA GLN A 403 9.46 -17.50 5.06
C GLN A 403 8.44 -17.86 3.99
N PHE A 404 7.89 -19.08 3.99
CA PHE A 404 6.82 -19.48 3.07
C PHE A 404 5.61 -18.54 3.17
N VAL A 405 5.19 -18.17 4.38
CA VAL A 405 4.09 -17.20 4.58
C VAL A 405 4.46 -15.84 3.98
N ARG A 406 5.69 -15.37 4.19
CA ARG A 406 6.18 -14.09 3.65
C ARG A 406 6.24 -14.09 2.12
N VAL A 407 6.62 -15.21 1.50
CA VAL A 407 6.78 -15.34 0.04
C VAL A 407 5.44 -15.53 -0.67
N THR A 408 4.54 -16.32 -0.10
CA THR A 408 3.27 -16.65 -0.75
C THR A 408 2.19 -15.62 -0.48
N GLY A 409 2.29 -14.87 0.62
CA GLY A 409 1.27 -13.89 1.01
C GLY A 409 -0.09 -14.52 1.33
N VAL A 410 -0.16 -15.85 1.45
CA VAL A 410 -1.40 -16.57 1.78
C VAL A 410 -1.78 -16.23 3.23
N LEU A 411 -3.00 -15.75 3.42
CA LEU A 411 -3.59 -15.57 4.74
C LEU A 411 -3.80 -16.95 5.38
N LEU A 412 -2.81 -17.38 6.14
CA LEU A 412 -2.96 -18.47 7.09
C LEU A 412 -3.79 -17.98 8.29
N LEU A 413 -4.49 -18.90 8.95
CA LEU A 413 -5.33 -18.58 10.10
C LEU A 413 -4.61 -17.75 11.16
N THR A 414 -5.34 -16.78 11.72
CA THR A 414 -4.83 -15.80 12.70
C THR A 414 -4.07 -16.46 13.86
N ARG A 415 -4.59 -17.57 14.40
CA ARG A 415 -3.94 -18.33 15.48
C ARG A 415 -2.62 -18.98 15.05
N TYR A 416 -2.56 -19.55 13.85
CA TYR A 416 -1.35 -20.19 13.34
C TYR A 416 -0.30 -19.13 12.97
N LEU A 417 -0.73 -18.00 12.42
CA LEU A 417 0.16 -16.87 12.13
C LEU A 417 0.79 -16.30 13.39
N GLN A 418 0.01 -16.11 14.47
CA GLN A 418 0.52 -15.69 15.78
C GLN A 418 1.58 -16.67 16.32
N PHE A 419 1.33 -17.97 16.19
CA PHE A 419 2.28 -18.99 16.58
C PHE A 419 3.59 -18.93 15.75
N LEU A 420 3.49 -18.82 14.42
CA LEU A 420 4.68 -18.69 13.56
C LEU A 420 5.46 -17.40 13.84
N ARG A 421 4.78 -16.29 14.14
CA ARG A 421 5.41 -15.03 14.57
C ARG A 421 6.17 -15.19 15.88
N ALA A 422 5.66 -15.96 16.83
CA ALA A 422 6.37 -16.25 18.07
C ALA A 422 7.66 -17.06 17.85
N LEU A 423 7.79 -17.78 16.73
CA LEU A 423 8.98 -18.53 16.34
C LEU A 423 9.93 -17.74 15.42
N ASP A 424 9.59 -16.51 15.04
CA ASP A 424 10.34 -15.72 14.06
C ASP A 424 11.75 -15.35 14.56
N PHE A 425 11.99 -15.35 15.87
CA PHE A 425 13.32 -15.14 16.46
C PHE A 425 14.36 -16.19 16.00
N ILE A 426 13.90 -17.38 15.57
CA ILE A 426 14.76 -18.45 15.07
C ILE A 426 15.35 -18.11 13.69
N ASN A 427 14.76 -17.16 12.95
CA ASN A 427 15.30 -16.69 11.67
C ASN A 427 16.64 -15.95 11.82
N LEU A 428 17.01 -15.53 13.04
CA LEU A 428 18.24 -14.79 13.33
C LEU A 428 18.48 -13.64 12.34
N ASP A 429 17.39 -12.95 11.96
CA ASP A 429 17.48 -11.77 11.13
C ASP A 429 18.23 -10.71 11.94
N LEU A 430 19.44 -10.34 11.52
CA LEU A 430 20.26 -9.31 12.16
C LEU A 430 20.23 -7.99 11.37
N SER A 431 19.46 -7.92 10.29
CA SER A 431 19.38 -6.72 9.44
C SER A 431 18.80 -5.51 10.20
N TRP A 432 17.99 -5.76 11.24
CA TRP A 432 17.50 -4.71 12.15
C TRP A 432 18.58 -4.02 12.99
N LEU A 433 19.73 -4.67 13.25
CA LEU A 433 20.86 -4.02 13.95
C LEU A 433 21.53 -2.94 13.08
N ALA A 434 21.45 -3.08 11.76
CA ALA A 434 22.05 -2.18 10.80
C ALA A 434 21.08 -1.15 10.21
N ALA A 435 19.79 -1.25 10.53
CA ALA A 435 18.73 -0.40 10.02
C ALA A 435 18.23 0.55 11.12
N PRO A 436 18.94 1.65 11.43
CA PRO A 436 18.38 2.72 12.21
C PRO A 436 17.44 3.50 11.28
N GLY A 437 16.23 2.98 11.05
CA GLY A 437 15.23 3.62 10.19
C GLY A 437 14.88 5.06 10.59
N CYS A 438 15.30 5.50 11.79
CA CYS A 438 15.16 6.86 12.30
C CYS A 438 16.38 7.77 12.07
N VAL A 439 17.52 7.25 11.58
CA VAL A 439 18.77 8.02 11.38
C VAL A 439 19.09 8.22 9.90
N ALA A 440 18.68 7.29 9.03
CA ALA A 440 18.84 7.41 7.59
C ALA A 440 17.76 6.62 6.84
N SER A 441 17.44 7.04 5.61
CA SER A 441 16.61 6.26 4.69
C SER A 441 17.31 4.93 4.39
N PHE A 442 16.72 3.81 4.83
CA PHE A 442 17.22 2.46 4.60
C PHE A 442 16.24 1.73 3.68
N ASN A 443 16.65 1.47 2.45
CA ASN A 443 15.81 0.80 1.45
C ASN A 443 16.26 -0.66 1.23
N PHE A 444 15.57 -1.38 0.33
CA PHE A 444 15.91 -2.77 0.01
C PHE A 444 17.36 -2.98 -0.46
N PHE A 445 17.95 -2.02 -1.17
CA PHE A 445 19.34 -2.12 -1.63
C PHE A 445 20.33 -2.09 -0.47
N ASP A 446 20.08 -1.23 0.53
CA ASP A 446 20.90 -1.15 1.74
C ASP A 446 20.83 -2.48 2.51
N ARG A 447 19.63 -3.08 2.59
CA ARG A 447 19.44 -4.41 3.19
C ARG A 447 20.25 -5.48 2.45
N LEU A 448 20.23 -5.49 1.11
CA LEU A 448 20.95 -6.45 0.27
C LEU A 448 22.48 -6.35 0.45
N LEU A 449 23.00 -5.15 0.65
CA LEU A 449 24.44 -4.92 0.84
C LEU A 449 24.90 -5.26 2.26
N VAL A 450 24.09 -4.96 3.27
CA VAL A 450 24.49 -5.08 4.67
C VAL A 450 24.22 -6.47 5.24
N SER A 451 23.08 -7.10 4.91
CA SER A 451 22.69 -8.42 5.44
C SER A 451 23.79 -9.50 5.29
N PRO A 452 24.55 -9.59 4.17
CA PRO A 452 25.66 -10.54 4.04
C PRO A 452 26.90 -10.23 4.90
N LEU A 453 27.11 -8.95 5.26
CA LEU A 453 28.28 -8.47 5.99
C LEU A 453 28.07 -8.49 7.52
N THR A 454 26.82 -8.40 7.98
CA THR A 454 26.49 -8.41 9.42
C THR A 454 26.99 -9.66 10.15
N PRO A 455 26.81 -10.90 9.64
CA PRO A 455 27.27 -12.12 10.32
C PRO A 455 28.79 -12.20 10.55
N PRO A 456 29.67 -11.99 9.55
CA PRO A 456 31.11 -12.04 9.79
C PRO A 456 31.59 -10.89 10.69
N VAL A 457 30.96 -9.72 10.65
CA VAL A 457 31.28 -8.60 11.54
C VAL A 457 30.93 -8.93 13.00
N VAL A 458 29.72 -9.45 13.25
CA VAL A 458 29.29 -9.87 14.60
C VAL A 458 30.17 -11.01 15.12
N ALA A 459 30.49 -12.00 14.28
CA ALA A 459 31.41 -13.07 14.64
C ALA A 459 32.82 -12.54 14.98
N ALA A 460 33.36 -11.63 14.17
CA ALA A 460 34.66 -11.01 14.46
C ALA A 460 34.64 -10.27 15.81
N LEU A 461 33.59 -9.51 16.12
CA LEU A 461 33.46 -8.80 17.40
C LEU A 461 33.42 -9.74 18.62
N ILE A 462 32.76 -10.90 18.50
CA ILE A 462 32.67 -11.89 19.59
C ILE A 462 34.00 -12.65 19.79
N PHE A 463 34.67 -13.04 18.69
CA PHE A 463 35.78 -13.99 18.75
C PHE A 463 37.19 -13.36 18.66
N THR A 464 37.34 -12.11 18.22
CA THR A 464 38.63 -11.39 18.18
C THR A 464 39.42 -11.37 19.51
N PRO A 465 38.82 -11.27 20.71
CA PRO A 465 39.59 -11.27 21.96
C PRO A 465 40.24 -12.62 22.27
N ARG A 466 39.62 -13.73 21.82
CA ARG A 466 40.16 -15.10 21.96
C ARG A 466 41.31 -15.36 21.00
N MET A 467 41.16 -14.90 19.76
CA MET A 467 42.18 -15.08 18.73
C MET A 467 43.50 -14.39 19.11
N VAL A 468 43.43 -13.25 19.80
CA VAL A 468 44.59 -12.51 20.30
C VAL A 468 45.19 -13.17 21.56
N ALA A 469 44.37 -13.78 22.42
CA ALA A 469 44.82 -14.33 23.71
C ALA A 469 45.30 -15.79 23.69
N ALA A 470 44.81 -16.64 22.78
CA ALA A 470 44.93 -18.10 22.96
C ALA A 470 45.65 -18.92 21.87
N ARG A 471 46.02 -18.40 20.69
CA ARG A 471 46.57 -19.24 19.59
C ARG A 471 45.73 -20.51 19.27
N VAL A 472 44.44 -20.57 19.63
CA VAL A 472 43.55 -21.71 19.33
C VAL A 472 42.66 -21.34 18.14
N ILE A 473 43.13 -21.62 16.93
CA ILE A 473 42.48 -21.19 15.68
C ILE A 473 41.30 -22.12 15.30
N ALA A 474 41.36 -23.42 15.61
CA ALA A 474 40.41 -24.41 15.06
C ALA A 474 39.00 -24.38 15.70
N ARG A 475 38.87 -24.05 16.99
CA ARG A 475 37.56 -24.08 17.70
C ARG A 475 36.67 -22.90 17.31
N ASP A 476 37.28 -21.73 17.11
CA ASP A 476 36.54 -20.49 16.80
C ASP A 476 36.05 -20.46 15.34
N VAL A 477 36.78 -21.07 14.40
CA VAL A 477 36.36 -21.17 12.98
C VAL A 477 35.06 -21.97 12.82
N ASN A 478 34.87 -23.06 13.57
CA ASN A 478 33.65 -23.85 13.49
C ASN A 478 32.40 -23.07 13.92
N LEU A 479 32.51 -22.21 14.94
CA LEU A 479 31.41 -21.37 15.39
C LEU A 479 31.07 -20.28 14.36
N VAL A 480 32.08 -19.68 13.72
CA VAL A 480 31.87 -18.73 12.62
C VAL A 480 31.15 -19.40 11.45
N LEU A 481 31.54 -20.63 11.08
CA LEU A 481 30.89 -21.39 10.01
C LEU A 481 29.43 -21.78 10.37
N VAL A 482 29.15 -22.12 11.63
CA VAL A 482 27.77 -22.39 12.09
C VAL A 482 26.92 -21.13 12.02
N PHE A 483 27.44 -19.98 12.47
CA PHE A 483 26.72 -18.70 12.38
C PHE A 483 26.49 -18.27 10.92
N ALA A 484 27.49 -18.44 10.06
CA ALA A 484 27.36 -18.18 8.63
C ALA A 484 26.29 -19.09 7.99
N PHE A 485 26.24 -20.37 8.37
CA PHE A 485 25.22 -21.31 7.91
C PHE A 485 23.80 -20.92 8.36
N LEU A 486 23.65 -20.50 9.62
CA LEU A 486 22.36 -20.08 10.17
C LEU A 486 21.83 -18.80 9.51
N ILE A 487 22.71 -17.89 9.06
CA ILE A 487 22.30 -16.59 8.50
C ILE A 487 22.32 -16.56 6.96
N PHE A 488 23.07 -17.46 6.30
CA PHE A 488 23.02 -17.70 4.84
C PHE A 488 21.59 -17.78 4.32
N SER A 489 20.81 -18.45 5.15
CA SER A 489 19.39 -18.40 5.30
C SER A 489 18.66 -17.14 4.79
N GLU A 490 18.83 -16.05 5.51
CA GLU A 490 18.13 -14.78 5.30
C GLU A 490 18.66 -14.11 4.04
N VAL A 491 19.99 -14.09 3.90
CA VAL A 491 20.70 -13.50 2.77
C VAL A 491 20.23 -14.08 1.44
N SER A 492 20.06 -15.40 1.38
CA SER A 492 19.61 -16.10 0.17
C SER A 492 18.23 -15.64 -0.28
N LEU A 493 17.30 -15.41 0.65
CA LEU A 493 15.96 -14.95 0.31
C LEU A 493 16.00 -13.52 -0.23
N THR A 494 16.72 -12.61 0.42
CA THR A 494 16.90 -11.23 -0.07
C THR A 494 17.54 -11.20 -1.46
N VAL A 495 18.50 -12.09 -1.71
CA VAL A 495 19.11 -12.26 -3.03
C VAL A 495 18.08 -12.70 -4.09
N PHE A 496 17.25 -13.72 -3.83
CA PHE A 496 16.21 -14.13 -4.79
C PHE A 496 15.13 -13.05 -5.00
N GLN A 497 14.74 -12.37 -3.93
CA GLN A 497 13.77 -11.28 -3.98
C GLN A 497 14.21 -10.13 -4.88
N THR A 498 15.53 -9.93 -5.04
CA THR A 498 16.11 -8.90 -5.93
C THR A 498 15.72 -9.09 -7.40
N PHE A 499 15.37 -10.31 -7.83
CA PHE A 499 14.99 -10.60 -9.22
C PHE A 499 13.48 -10.60 -9.44
N ALA A 500 12.68 -10.42 -8.39
CA ALA A 500 11.25 -10.65 -8.41
C ALA A 500 10.48 -9.35 -8.60
N CYS A 501 10.28 -8.97 -9.86
CA CYS A 501 9.48 -7.80 -10.22
C CYS A 501 8.01 -8.13 -10.40
N ASP A 502 7.14 -7.21 -9.99
CA ASP A 502 5.73 -7.25 -10.34
C ASP A 502 5.52 -6.54 -11.66
N ALA A 503 5.27 -7.32 -12.72
CA ALA A 503 5.02 -6.82 -14.07
C ALA A 503 3.51 -6.65 -14.36
N THR A 504 2.64 -6.88 -13.38
CA THR A 504 1.18 -6.68 -13.54
C THR A 504 0.78 -5.21 -13.46
N LEU A 505 1.66 -4.36 -12.94
CA LEU A 505 1.47 -2.91 -12.85
C LEU A 505 2.00 -2.19 -14.11
N PRO A 506 1.46 -1.00 -14.46
CA PRO A 506 1.92 -0.21 -15.62
C PRO A 506 3.41 0.13 -15.59
N VAL A 507 3.99 0.20 -14.39
CA VAL A 507 5.43 0.33 -14.13
C VAL A 507 5.83 -0.84 -13.25
N ALA A 508 6.85 -1.61 -13.67
CA ALA A 508 7.29 -2.76 -12.90
C ALA A 508 8.07 -2.35 -11.65
N TYR A 509 7.58 -2.76 -10.49
CA TYR A 509 8.19 -2.52 -9.17
C TYR A 509 8.74 -3.81 -8.57
N LEU A 510 9.73 -3.69 -7.68
CA LEU A 510 10.28 -4.83 -6.95
C LEU A 510 9.25 -5.34 -5.93
N ARG A 511 8.89 -6.62 -5.98
CA ARG A 511 7.86 -7.19 -5.07
C ARG A 511 8.22 -7.10 -3.60
N ALA A 512 9.52 -7.13 -3.29
CA ALA A 512 10.00 -7.04 -1.92
C ALA A 512 10.02 -5.59 -1.38
N ASP A 513 10.01 -4.60 -2.26
CA ASP A 513 10.01 -3.17 -1.90
C ASP A 513 9.48 -2.34 -3.08
N TYR A 514 8.21 -1.95 -3.01
CA TYR A 514 7.53 -1.20 -4.07
C TYR A 514 8.03 0.25 -4.22
N SER A 515 8.94 0.72 -3.36
CA SER A 515 9.66 1.98 -3.60
C SER A 515 10.68 1.87 -4.74
N VAL A 516 11.08 0.64 -5.11
CA VAL A 516 12.11 0.36 -6.11
C VAL A 516 11.49 0.02 -7.47
N ARG A 517 11.82 0.83 -8.49
CA ARG A 517 11.44 0.58 -9.88
C ARG A 517 12.43 -0.35 -10.58
N CYS A 518 11.93 -1.42 -11.20
CA CYS A 518 12.76 -2.49 -11.76
C CYS A 518 13.60 -2.07 -12.98
N TYR A 519 13.16 -1.08 -13.74
CA TYR A 519 13.86 -0.62 -14.96
C TYR A 519 15.01 0.37 -14.68
N THR A 520 15.19 0.79 -13.43
CA THR A 520 16.23 1.76 -13.07
C THR A 520 17.64 1.17 -13.23
N PRO A 521 18.64 1.98 -13.62
CA PRO A 521 20.03 1.53 -13.68
C PRO A 521 20.55 1.09 -12.29
N ALA A 522 20.06 1.73 -11.22
CA ALA A 522 20.36 1.34 -9.84
C ALA A 522 19.90 -0.11 -9.57
N HIS A 523 18.65 -0.46 -9.90
CA HIS A 523 18.16 -1.83 -9.74
C HIS A 523 18.98 -2.85 -10.55
N ARG A 524 19.33 -2.53 -11.80
CA ARG A 524 20.16 -3.39 -12.65
C ARG A 524 21.56 -3.67 -12.07
N ALA A 525 22.18 -2.66 -11.45
CA ALA A 525 23.47 -2.83 -10.78
C ALA A 525 23.35 -3.79 -9.57
N HIS A 526 22.29 -3.67 -8.79
CA HIS A 526 22.05 -4.56 -7.64
C HIS A 526 21.66 -5.98 -8.06
N MET A 527 20.94 -6.16 -9.18
CA MET A 527 20.73 -7.48 -9.78
C MET A 527 22.06 -8.12 -10.21
N ALA A 528 22.99 -7.36 -10.79
CA ALA A 528 24.30 -7.85 -11.16
C ALA A 528 25.13 -8.26 -9.93
N TYR A 529 25.07 -7.48 -8.85
CA TYR A 529 25.68 -7.83 -7.56
C TYR A 529 25.11 -9.14 -6.98
N ALA A 530 23.77 -9.25 -6.94
CA ALA A 530 23.08 -10.45 -6.48
C ALA A 530 23.42 -11.69 -7.33
N ALA A 531 23.53 -11.53 -8.65
CA ALA A 531 23.95 -12.60 -9.57
C ALA A 531 25.41 -13.01 -9.34
N ALA A 532 26.30 -12.06 -9.07
CA ALA A 532 27.70 -12.34 -8.74
C ALA A 532 27.83 -13.10 -7.40
N MET A 533 26.96 -12.82 -6.42
CA MET A 533 26.90 -13.59 -5.17
C MET A 533 26.52 -15.06 -5.41
N MET A 534 25.63 -15.34 -6.37
CA MET A 534 25.27 -16.72 -6.73
C MET A 534 26.36 -17.46 -7.54
N LEU A 535 27.10 -16.75 -8.39
CA LEU A 535 28.03 -17.36 -9.36
C LEU A 535 29.47 -17.56 -8.86
N ARG A 536 29.81 -17.07 -7.65
CA ARG A 536 31.20 -17.12 -7.16
C ARG A 536 31.61 -18.53 -6.73
N ARG A 537 32.23 -19.27 -7.65
CA ARG A 537 32.87 -20.58 -7.40
C ARG A 537 34.17 -20.36 -6.62
N ARG A 538 34.23 -20.72 -5.33
CA ARG A 538 35.50 -20.83 -4.59
C ARG A 538 35.99 -22.27 -4.66
N GLY A 539 37.22 -22.46 -5.13
CA GLY A 539 37.96 -23.70 -4.89
C GLY A 539 38.30 -23.77 -3.40
N GLU A 540 37.88 -24.84 -2.73
CA GLU A 540 38.18 -25.05 -1.31
C GLU A 540 39.63 -25.56 -1.15
N THR A 541 40.38 -24.92 -0.26
CA THR A 541 41.66 -25.44 0.25
C THR A 541 41.39 -26.48 1.35
N LEU A 542 42.22 -27.55 1.43
CA LEU A 542 42.04 -28.68 2.35
C LEU A 542 41.79 -28.30 3.84
N ASP A 543 42.31 -27.16 4.29
CA ASP A 543 42.14 -26.69 5.67
C ASP A 543 40.70 -26.23 6.01
N ALA A 544 39.94 -25.75 5.01
CA ALA A 544 38.55 -25.34 5.19
C ALA A 544 37.61 -26.56 5.33
N ALA A 545 37.93 -27.66 4.65
CA ALA A 545 37.18 -28.90 4.77
C ALA A 545 37.32 -29.51 6.18
N ALA A 546 38.48 -29.43 6.83
CA ALA A 546 38.61 -29.94 8.21
C ALA A 546 37.69 -29.19 9.20
N ALA A 547 37.55 -27.87 9.04
CA ALA A 547 36.69 -27.02 9.86
C ALA A 547 35.19 -27.24 9.60
N ALA A 548 34.80 -27.51 8.35
CA ALA A 548 33.40 -27.79 8.01
C ALA A 548 32.90 -29.16 8.49
N SER A 549 33.74 -29.98 9.15
CA SER A 549 33.39 -31.38 9.49
C SER A 549 32.16 -31.58 10.36
N PHE A 550 31.72 -30.56 11.10
CA PHE A 550 30.45 -30.60 11.84
C PHE A 550 29.22 -30.73 10.92
N LEU A 551 29.29 -30.28 9.67
CA LEU A 551 28.19 -30.36 8.70
C LEU A 551 27.89 -31.81 8.27
N TRP A 552 28.89 -32.69 8.20
CA TRP A 552 28.71 -34.08 7.72
C TRP A 552 28.86 -35.17 8.78
N ARG A 553 29.48 -34.90 9.93
CA ARG A 553 29.59 -35.85 11.07
C ARG A 553 28.29 -36.57 11.47
N PRO A 554 27.12 -35.91 11.46
CA PRO A 554 25.85 -36.54 11.86
C PRO A 554 25.33 -37.59 10.86
N TYR A 555 25.84 -37.54 9.63
CA TYR A 555 25.37 -38.40 8.55
C TYR A 555 26.22 -39.66 8.41
N ARG A 556 25.62 -40.70 7.83
CA ARG A 556 26.28 -41.96 7.49
C ARG A 556 27.30 -41.73 6.37
N ALA A 557 28.30 -42.61 6.30
CA ALA A 557 29.42 -42.47 5.35
C ALA A 557 28.99 -42.46 3.87
N HIS A 558 27.84 -43.04 3.53
CA HIS A 558 27.29 -43.02 2.18
C HIS A 558 26.54 -41.74 1.81
N ALA A 559 26.29 -40.83 2.77
CA ALA A 559 25.55 -39.59 2.57
C ALA A 559 26.22 -38.35 3.23
N PRO A 560 27.52 -38.08 3.01
CA PRO A 560 28.20 -36.95 3.66
C PRO A 560 27.71 -35.59 3.15
N TYR A 561 27.15 -35.54 1.94
CA TYR A 561 26.67 -34.31 1.27
C TYR A 561 25.26 -33.88 1.72
N PHE A 562 24.62 -34.61 2.64
CA PHE A 562 23.21 -34.38 2.98
C PHE A 562 22.94 -32.98 3.56
N GLY A 563 23.93 -32.37 4.24
CA GLY A 563 23.83 -30.98 4.68
C GLY A 563 23.62 -29.99 3.52
N CYS A 564 24.24 -30.24 2.36
CA CYS A 564 24.01 -29.46 1.15
C CYS A 564 22.62 -29.71 0.55
N ALA A 565 22.11 -30.95 0.65
CA ALA A 565 20.76 -31.28 0.21
C ALA A 565 19.68 -30.54 1.03
N GLU A 566 19.89 -30.36 2.33
CA GLU A 566 19.02 -29.55 3.19
C GLU A 566 19.05 -28.05 2.81
N CYS A 567 20.22 -27.51 2.47
CA CYS A 567 20.32 -26.16 1.91
C CYS A 567 19.57 -26.04 0.58
N ALA A 568 19.75 -27.00 -0.33
CA ALA A 568 19.06 -27.02 -1.62
C ALA A 568 17.53 -27.08 -1.45
N ARG A 569 17.05 -27.96 -0.56
CA ARG A 569 15.63 -28.06 -0.20
C ARG A 569 15.06 -26.72 0.26
N ARG A 570 15.79 -26.02 1.11
CA ARG A 570 15.39 -24.69 1.57
C ARG A 570 15.31 -23.68 0.41
N LEU A 571 16.33 -23.61 -0.45
CA LEU A 571 16.34 -22.70 -1.60
C LEU A 571 15.16 -22.99 -2.54
N LEU A 572 14.80 -24.26 -2.73
CA LEU A 572 13.61 -24.67 -3.49
C LEU A 572 12.31 -24.18 -2.83
N LEU A 573 12.17 -24.35 -1.51
CA LEU A 573 10.94 -24.05 -0.77
C LEU A 573 10.77 -22.58 -0.36
N THR A 574 11.79 -21.74 -0.52
CA THR A 574 11.73 -20.32 -0.11
C THR A 574 12.22 -19.35 -1.18
N GLY A 575 13.21 -19.74 -2.00
CA GLY A 575 13.77 -18.90 -3.05
C GLY A 575 13.08 -19.11 -4.40
N VAL A 576 13.04 -20.35 -4.89
CA VAL A 576 12.49 -20.66 -6.23
C VAL A 576 10.99 -20.31 -6.33
N LEU A 577 10.23 -20.46 -5.23
CA LEU A 577 8.82 -20.10 -5.17
C LEU A 577 8.54 -18.61 -5.45
N VAL A 578 9.53 -17.73 -5.25
CA VAL A 578 9.39 -16.28 -5.49
C VAL A 578 9.12 -15.98 -6.98
N PHE A 579 9.61 -16.84 -7.89
CA PHE A 579 9.42 -16.68 -9.32
C PHE A 579 8.05 -17.16 -9.82
N ILE A 580 7.32 -17.91 -9.00
CA ILE A 580 5.94 -18.30 -9.31
C ILE A 580 5.01 -17.15 -8.90
N ALA A 581 3.92 -16.95 -9.66
CA ALA A 581 2.98 -15.86 -9.43
C ALA A 581 2.47 -15.88 -7.95
N PRO A 582 2.67 -14.78 -7.20
CA PRO A 582 2.42 -14.74 -5.77
C PRO A 582 0.92 -14.86 -5.46
N GLY A 583 0.58 -15.49 -4.34
CA GLY A 583 -0.81 -15.62 -3.89
C GLY A 583 -1.68 -16.56 -4.73
N THR A 584 -1.11 -17.21 -5.75
CA THR A 584 -1.84 -18.16 -6.60
C THR A 584 -1.84 -19.56 -6.01
N ALA A 585 -2.89 -20.35 -6.31
CA ALA A 585 -2.92 -21.78 -5.99
C ALA A 585 -1.75 -22.55 -6.64
N GLY A 586 -1.28 -22.10 -7.80
CA GLY A 586 -0.11 -22.68 -8.48
C GLY A 586 1.18 -22.58 -7.67
N GLN A 587 1.39 -21.47 -6.95
CA GLN A 587 2.56 -21.28 -6.09
C GLN A 587 2.54 -22.24 -4.88
N SER A 588 1.39 -22.38 -4.21
CA SER A 588 1.22 -23.32 -3.10
C SER A 588 1.32 -24.78 -3.57
N ALA A 589 0.77 -25.10 -4.75
CA ALA A 589 0.86 -26.43 -5.33
C ALA A 589 2.32 -26.82 -5.65
N ALA A 590 3.10 -25.91 -6.24
CA ALA A 590 4.53 -26.13 -6.47
C ALA A 590 5.30 -26.36 -5.16
N ALA A 591 4.96 -25.60 -4.11
CA ALA A 591 5.54 -25.78 -2.78
C ALA A 591 5.25 -27.19 -2.21
N CYS A 592 4.01 -27.67 -2.35
CA CYS A 592 3.63 -29.04 -1.97
C CYS A 592 4.43 -30.10 -2.73
N VAL A 593 4.63 -29.92 -4.04
CA VAL A 593 5.42 -30.84 -4.88
C VAL A 593 6.87 -30.89 -4.41
N PHE A 594 7.50 -29.73 -4.16
CA PHE A 594 8.88 -29.67 -3.65
C PHE A 594 9.00 -30.29 -2.25
N ALA A 595 8.03 -30.03 -1.35
CA ALA A 595 8.01 -30.61 0.00
C ALA A 595 7.86 -32.14 -0.04
N PHE A 596 6.99 -32.65 -0.91
CA PHE A 596 6.82 -34.09 -1.10
C PHE A 596 8.06 -34.75 -1.71
N ALA A 597 8.59 -34.21 -2.81
CA ALA A 597 9.77 -34.75 -3.48
C ALA A 597 10.99 -34.82 -2.56
N THR A 598 11.21 -33.79 -1.74
CA THR A 598 12.32 -33.75 -0.79
C THR A 598 12.11 -34.70 0.39
N SER A 599 10.86 -34.98 0.78
CA SER A 599 10.53 -36.01 1.79
C SER A 599 10.81 -37.42 1.27
N VAL A 600 10.44 -37.70 0.02
CA VAL A 600 10.75 -38.98 -0.65
C VAL A 600 12.27 -39.16 -0.79
N ALA A 601 13.00 -38.11 -1.19
CA ALA A 601 14.45 -38.16 -1.27
C ALA A 601 15.09 -38.48 0.09
N TYR A 602 14.58 -37.90 1.18
CA TYR A 602 15.05 -38.20 2.54
C TYR A 602 14.86 -39.69 2.89
N ASP A 603 13.69 -40.27 2.64
CA ASP A 603 13.43 -41.68 2.96
C ASP A 603 14.25 -42.66 2.11
N ASN A 604 14.61 -42.30 0.87
CA ASN A 604 15.51 -43.11 0.06
C ASN A 604 16.95 -43.10 0.58
N VAL A 605 17.43 -41.96 1.08
CA VAL A 605 18.84 -41.81 1.49
C VAL A 605 19.06 -42.27 2.94
N ARG A 606 18.08 -42.04 3.83
CA ARG A 606 18.15 -42.26 5.30
C ARG A 606 19.51 -41.82 5.88
N PRO A 607 19.82 -40.52 5.83
CA PRO A 607 21.18 -40.02 5.99
C PRO A 607 21.69 -40.09 7.44
N HIS A 608 20.82 -40.04 8.45
CA HIS A 608 21.21 -39.97 9.85
C HIS A 608 21.70 -41.31 10.41
N ARG A 609 22.72 -41.27 11.29
CA ARG A 609 23.26 -42.47 11.96
C ARG A 609 22.30 -43.01 13.03
N ALA A 610 21.85 -42.13 13.93
CA ALA A 610 20.96 -42.46 15.04
C ALA A 610 19.49 -42.23 14.68
N ARG A 611 18.60 -43.11 15.18
CA ARG A 611 17.13 -42.93 15.03
C ARG A 611 16.60 -41.73 15.82
N ALA A 612 17.22 -41.42 16.96
CA ALA A 612 16.86 -40.27 17.78
C ALA A 612 17.03 -38.96 16.98
N ASP A 613 18.15 -38.81 16.28
CA ASP A 613 18.41 -37.65 15.42
C ASP A 613 17.51 -37.59 14.18
N ALA A 614 17.06 -38.73 13.65
CA ALA A 614 16.24 -38.75 12.44
C ALA A 614 14.78 -38.30 12.67
N CYS A 615 14.23 -38.55 13.86
CA CYS A 615 12.83 -38.29 14.20
C CYS A 615 12.38 -36.82 14.02
N PRO A 616 13.06 -35.81 14.58
CA PRO A 616 12.66 -34.41 14.45
C PRO A 616 12.73 -33.92 12.99
N TYR A 617 13.65 -34.46 12.18
CA TYR A 617 13.73 -34.12 10.76
C TYR A 617 12.51 -34.69 10.02
N ILE A 618 12.19 -35.97 10.20
CA ILE A 618 11.01 -36.61 9.56
C ILE A 618 9.73 -35.83 9.91
N ILE A 619 9.56 -35.48 11.18
CA ILE A 619 8.40 -34.69 11.60
C ILE A 619 8.44 -33.30 10.96
N GLY A 620 9.61 -32.66 10.88
CA GLY A 620 9.78 -31.39 10.18
C GLY A 620 9.36 -31.45 8.70
N TYR A 621 9.71 -32.52 7.97
CA TYR A 621 9.26 -32.74 6.60
C TYR A 621 7.74 -32.85 6.49
N VAL A 622 7.12 -33.64 7.38
CA VAL A 622 5.65 -33.78 7.44
C VAL A 622 4.99 -32.45 7.77
N VAL A 623 5.51 -31.71 8.75
CA VAL A 623 4.97 -30.41 9.17
C VAL A 623 4.99 -29.40 8.02
N ILE A 624 6.08 -29.34 7.26
CA ILE A 624 6.18 -28.44 6.10
C ILE A 624 5.16 -28.83 5.04
N PHE A 625 5.09 -30.12 4.68
CA PHE A 625 4.16 -30.61 3.67
C PHE A 625 2.70 -30.33 4.07
N VAL A 626 2.31 -30.67 5.30
CA VAL A 626 0.95 -30.45 5.82
C VAL A 626 0.61 -28.96 5.86
N SER A 627 1.57 -28.10 6.25
CA SER A 627 1.37 -26.66 6.28
C SER A 627 1.16 -26.06 4.89
N MET A 628 1.95 -26.49 3.91
CA MET A 628 1.82 -26.03 2.51
C MET A 628 0.54 -26.57 1.86
N PHE A 629 0.16 -27.81 2.17
CA PHE A 629 -1.09 -28.39 1.70
C PHE A 629 -2.31 -27.68 2.30
N ALA A 630 -2.26 -27.34 3.59
CA ALA A 630 -3.30 -26.53 4.23
C ALA A 630 -3.41 -25.14 3.58
N ALA A 631 -2.28 -24.50 3.24
CA ALA A 631 -2.28 -23.23 2.52
C ALA A 631 -2.95 -23.35 1.13
N LEU A 632 -2.70 -24.44 0.40
CA LEU A 632 -3.35 -24.72 -0.88
C LEU A 632 -4.87 -24.91 -0.74
N LEU A 633 -5.33 -25.66 0.27
CA LEU A 633 -6.76 -25.89 0.51
C LEU A 633 -7.53 -24.59 0.76
N MET A 634 -6.92 -23.65 1.46
CA MET A 634 -7.55 -22.37 1.79
C MET A 634 -7.72 -21.45 0.58
N GLN A 635 -6.82 -21.54 -0.41
CA GLN A 635 -6.97 -20.77 -1.65
C GLN A 635 -8.13 -21.27 -2.53
N GLY A 636 -8.64 -22.48 -2.29
CA GLY A 636 -9.66 -23.11 -3.13
C GLY A 636 -11.12 -22.89 -2.71
N ALA A 637 -11.40 -22.03 -1.73
CA ALA A 637 -12.75 -21.79 -1.17
C ALA A 637 -13.49 -23.07 -0.70
N TYR A 638 -12.77 -24.16 -0.40
CA TYR A 638 -13.35 -25.46 -0.05
C TYR A 638 -13.72 -25.61 1.44
N LEU A 639 -13.32 -24.67 2.30
CA LEU A 639 -13.43 -24.77 3.76
C LEU A 639 -14.34 -23.66 4.32
N ASN A 640 -15.35 -24.05 5.10
CA ASN A 640 -16.17 -23.12 5.90
C ASN A 640 -15.39 -22.61 7.14
N ASP A 641 -15.84 -21.50 7.77
CA ASP A 641 -15.14 -20.83 8.88
C ASP A 641 -14.80 -21.75 10.05
N PHE A 642 -15.71 -22.69 10.39
CA PHE A 642 -15.48 -23.68 11.44
C PHE A 642 -14.35 -24.65 11.08
N SER A 643 -14.33 -25.16 9.84
CA SER A 643 -13.27 -26.04 9.37
C SER A 643 -11.92 -25.32 9.26
N GLN A 644 -11.92 -24.03 8.91
CA GLN A 644 -10.70 -23.22 8.94
C GLN A 644 -10.10 -23.18 10.35
N ALA A 645 -10.90 -22.82 11.37
CA ALA A 645 -10.45 -22.77 12.77
C ALA A 645 -9.85 -24.09 13.26
N ALA A 646 -10.49 -25.21 12.90
CA ALA A 646 -10.01 -26.55 13.22
C ALA A 646 -8.65 -26.84 12.55
N VAL A 647 -8.48 -26.52 11.27
CA VAL A 647 -7.22 -26.69 10.53
C VAL A 647 -6.09 -25.87 11.18
N GLY A 648 -6.34 -24.62 11.55
CA GLY A 648 -5.35 -23.80 12.25
C GLY A 648 -4.93 -24.40 13.61
N GLY A 649 -5.88 -24.94 14.37
CA GLY A 649 -5.59 -25.64 15.64
C GLY A 649 -4.72 -26.88 15.44
N VAL A 650 -5.01 -27.68 14.41
CA VAL A 650 -4.20 -28.86 14.05
C VAL A 650 -2.78 -28.46 13.67
N LEU A 651 -2.60 -27.40 12.87
CA LEU A 651 -1.28 -26.91 12.47
C LEU A 651 -0.46 -26.41 13.67
N VAL A 652 -1.08 -25.70 14.61
CA VAL A 652 -0.41 -25.27 15.86
C VAL A 652 0.01 -26.49 16.68
N ALA A 653 -0.89 -27.47 16.88
CA ALA A 653 -0.58 -28.68 17.64
C ALA A 653 0.57 -29.48 17.01
N LEU A 654 0.57 -29.61 15.68
CA LEU A 654 1.61 -30.32 14.93
C LEU A 654 2.99 -29.64 15.06
N ASN A 655 3.03 -28.31 14.96
CA ASN A 655 4.28 -27.56 15.13
C ASN A 655 4.75 -27.53 16.58
N ALA A 656 3.84 -27.41 17.56
CA ALA A 656 4.17 -27.50 18.97
C ALA A 656 4.75 -28.89 19.31
N LEU A 657 4.21 -29.96 18.72
CA LEU A 657 4.74 -31.32 18.87
C LEU A 657 6.18 -31.43 18.34
N LEU A 658 6.49 -30.84 17.17
CA LEU A 658 7.86 -30.78 16.63
C LEU A 658 8.82 -30.11 17.64
N VAL A 659 8.43 -28.96 18.21
CA VAL A 659 9.24 -28.24 19.20
C VAL A 659 9.43 -29.07 20.47
N LEU A 660 8.35 -29.64 21.01
CA LEU A 660 8.39 -30.46 22.24
C LEU A 660 9.26 -31.70 22.08
N LEU A 661 9.20 -32.38 20.93
CA LEU A 661 10.04 -33.54 20.65
C LEU A 661 11.51 -33.14 20.51
N ALA A 662 11.80 -32.03 19.82
CA ALA A 662 13.17 -31.52 19.71
C ALA A 662 13.75 -31.18 21.10
N VAL A 663 12.99 -30.46 21.93
CA VAL A 663 13.39 -30.13 23.31
C VAL A 663 13.58 -31.39 24.15
N GLY A 664 12.61 -32.30 24.13
CA GLY A 664 12.66 -33.54 24.90
C GLY A 664 13.89 -34.39 24.56
N GLN A 665 14.23 -34.50 23.28
CA GLN A 665 15.43 -35.22 22.84
C GLN A 665 16.72 -34.55 23.30
N VAL A 666 16.83 -33.21 23.18
CA VAL A 666 18.02 -32.49 23.68
C VAL A 666 18.16 -32.68 25.20
N CYS A 667 17.05 -32.64 25.95
CA CYS A 667 17.06 -32.87 27.39
C CYS A 667 17.51 -34.29 27.77
N VAL A 668 17.08 -35.32 27.02
CA VAL A 668 17.52 -36.71 27.23
C VAL A 668 19.02 -36.85 26.97
N GLU A 669 19.50 -36.29 25.87
CA GLU A 669 20.92 -36.32 25.48
C GLU A 669 21.83 -35.57 26.46
N MET A 670 21.34 -34.48 27.06
CA MET A 670 22.07 -33.76 28.11
C MET A 670 22.10 -34.50 29.45
N ARG A 671 21.19 -35.46 29.66
CA ARG A 671 21.10 -36.24 30.89
C ARG A 671 21.94 -37.52 30.82
N SER A 672 22.15 -38.08 29.63
CA SER A 672 23.11 -39.16 29.43
C SER A 672 24.54 -38.62 29.61
N GLU A 673 25.24 -39.08 30.66
CA GLU A 673 26.63 -38.71 30.97
C GLU A 673 27.66 -39.09 29.88
N GLU A 674 27.23 -39.72 28.78
CA GLU A 674 28.07 -40.07 27.63
C GLU A 674 28.59 -38.87 26.84
N TRP A 675 28.06 -37.66 27.06
CA TRP A 675 28.37 -36.51 26.23
C TRP A 675 29.30 -35.49 26.89
N ASP A 676 30.49 -35.93 27.29
CA ASP A 676 31.58 -35.02 27.62
C ASP A 676 32.40 -34.68 26.35
N TRP A 677 32.37 -33.41 25.94
CA TRP A 677 33.16 -32.96 24.78
C TRP A 677 34.68 -33.05 25.07
N GLU A 678 35.09 -33.05 26.35
CA GLU A 678 36.49 -33.26 26.73
C GLU A 678 36.92 -34.71 26.50
N SER A 679 36.07 -35.71 26.78
CA SER A 679 36.39 -37.12 26.50
C SER A 679 36.45 -37.38 24.99
N SER A 680 35.61 -36.72 24.20
CA SER A 680 35.65 -36.79 22.73
C SER A 680 36.87 -36.11 22.11
N LEU A 681 37.34 -34.98 22.66
CA LEU A 681 38.60 -34.35 22.23
C LEU A 681 39.83 -35.12 22.71
N LYS A 682 39.79 -35.72 23.90
CA LYS A 682 40.82 -36.65 24.38
C LYS A 682 40.89 -37.89 23.49
N ALA A 683 39.74 -38.41 23.04
CA ALA A 683 39.68 -39.51 22.07
C ALA A 683 40.24 -39.10 20.70
N LEU A 684 39.95 -37.89 20.20
CA LEU A 684 40.54 -37.35 18.96
C LEU A 684 42.05 -37.08 19.08
N ALA A 685 42.52 -36.62 20.24
CA ALA A 685 43.94 -36.45 20.52
C ALA A 685 44.65 -37.81 20.62
N ALA A 686 44.01 -38.82 21.20
CA ALA A 686 44.49 -40.20 21.26
C ALA A 686 44.52 -40.87 19.87
N GLN A 687 43.51 -40.64 19.03
CA GLN A 687 43.48 -41.12 17.64
C GLN A 687 44.56 -40.44 16.78
N LYS A 688 44.88 -39.18 17.08
CA LYS A 688 45.95 -38.43 16.44
C LYS A 688 47.34 -38.85 16.93
N SER A 689 47.49 -39.29 18.18
CA SER A 689 48.76 -39.85 18.69
C SER A 689 49.03 -41.25 18.12
N GLU A 690 48.00 -42.08 17.96
CA GLU A 690 48.13 -43.41 17.32
C GLU A 690 48.48 -43.30 15.83
N SER A 691 47.96 -42.30 15.11
CA SER A 691 48.34 -42.10 13.69
C SER A 691 49.75 -41.52 13.50
N THR A 692 50.32 -40.82 14.49
CA THR A 692 51.73 -40.41 14.48
C THR A 692 52.72 -41.47 14.99
N GLN A 693 52.27 -42.50 15.72
CA GLN A 693 53.11 -43.64 16.10
C GLN A 693 53.12 -44.75 15.04
N GLY A 694 52.24 -44.70 14.03
CA GLY A 694 52.19 -45.64 12.92
C GLY A 694 53.06 -45.30 11.70
N SER A 695 53.93 -44.29 11.79
CA SER A 695 54.81 -43.87 10.69
C SER A 695 56.26 -43.68 11.16
N GLU A 696 56.89 -44.75 11.64
CA GLU A 696 58.34 -44.90 11.48
C GLU A 696 58.62 -45.45 10.07
N PRO A 697 59.46 -44.79 9.25
CA PRO A 697 59.80 -45.28 7.93
C PRO A 697 60.74 -46.48 8.05
N ALA A 698 60.36 -47.61 7.46
CA ALA A 698 61.28 -48.72 7.21
C ALA A 698 62.37 -48.23 6.24
N GLU A 699 63.57 -47.99 6.78
CA GLU A 699 64.79 -47.85 6.00
C GLU A 699 65.03 -49.14 5.20
N THR A 700 64.99 -49.01 3.88
CA THR A 700 65.53 -50.00 2.95
C THR A 700 66.96 -49.61 2.64
N ALA A 701 67.91 -50.31 3.28
CA ALA A 701 69.30 -50.38 2.85
C ALA A 701 69.60 -51.82 2.40
N LEU A 702 70.19 -51.93 1.21
CA LEU A 702 70.74 -53.14 0.60
C LEU A 702 71.68 -53.91 1.55
N ASP A 703 71.58 -55.24 1.59
CA ASP A 703 72.58 -56.16 0.99
C ASP A 703 72.30 -57.63 1.35
N THR A 704 72.47 -58.50 0.34
CA THR A 704 72.61 -59.98 0.34
C THR A 704 71.44 -60.86 0.81
#